data_AF-A0A4Q5TP79-F1
#
_entry.id   AF-A0A4Q5TP79-F1
#
_cell.length_a   1.000
_cell.length_b   1.000
_cell.length_c   1.000
_cell.angle_alpha   90.00
_cell.angle_beta   90.00
_cell.angle_gamma   90.00
#
_symmetry.space_group_name_H-M   'P 1'
#
loop_
_entity.id
_entity.type
_entity.pdbx_description
1 polymer ?
#
loop_
_entity_poly.entity_id
_entity_poly.type
_entity_poly.pdbx_seq_one_letter_code
_entity_poly.pdbx_strand_id
1 'polypeptide(L)'
;MKTKLLLCFLFITNLVALQLNAQCPAPPTVVSPVQYCQNATAVPLTATGTNLLWNSVSPGAAGGTATLTSSTYIDDTYNNRKLNFTTTKANVTITSVDYYVPAYQTVNGLRVSIYNSAGAVIATSSTITSGSAGATAVRVTNTFNYNIVAAGNYSIGVSAGYGNIGADNPAYPITEPTGTINITGGASAGLRCFNNIKFPATGLTTAPTPATDVAGTFNYTVTQTANGCTSAPATIAVIVTAKPAATISYAGSPVCSSQAGTIAVTHSGTTGGTYSAPAGLSINASTGAITASLSTPGTYTVSYTMTGTGGCTNQVATTSVTVRASPIVTVNKTETCLGTNTGTITASAAGGIAPYSYSLNGGAYQAGGSFTGLAAGNYTLNVQGSTGCVTTTVVTINAPATATDDQAAAGNNSWIGHMYDGTGFNNYVGQFTETETFDENFGTAAGCFNVVAAGSTRSIYTETFSVKFRMNTTKKGLYVANLGTDDGGRLAVDGGMIFNNWTDHSFNTNSAVLMNLSGSNNLLYEFYENAGDNRVIFQNFIPLITNTLANNTTQSICIGNSASAISGDVFAALPAGISLSGTGYQWRYSTSPGGVRTDIAGATGASFTPSTAVAPFNVAGTYYLYRVAKLSSTNNIGYSPYLASNESNAATIIVSGGGQWNGSVSTDWAVGANWCTGVVPTSSVDVVIKASAVRMPEVITTGSCRSLTIEAGASVNTRITGTLNIAGNLTNAGTMTNNGTTNFNGTTQQTFSGVTSFYNLTVNSTTGLLLPTNITVNNNLLLNSGVLDANNFSMGVKGNWTNNASLNAYTSGTGTVLFYGVAPQTIAGTFPTRFNNLTISDTSNTVTLQVNAQIKGNLSVQVGNLDLGNFTANRETLGGTLTVSNNCFLKIGGTNTFPTNYSTNALIVASTVEYNGTNQTVANQTYGNLLLSSAAGSVLKTMPATAMTVVGNLSSM
;
A
#
# COMPACT_ATOMS: atom_id res chain seq x y z
N MET A 1 -81.90 23.44 74.58
CA MET A 1 -82.74 24.00 75.68
C MET A 1 -82.00 23.68 76.99
N LYS A 2 -81.57 24.63 77.84
CA LYS A 2 -82.28 25.58 78.75
C LYS A 2 -82.56 24.98 80.17
N THR A 3 -82.42 25.63 81.36
CA THR A 3 -81.44 26.63 81.96
C THR A 3 -81.87 27.21 83.35
N LYS A 4 -80.91 27.55 84.26
CA LYS A 4 -80.91 28.63 85.34
C LYS A 4 -81.87 28.45 86.58
N LEU A 5 -81.86 29.14 87.77
CA LEU A 5 -81.17 30.28 88.48
C LEU A 5 -81.45 30.16 90.05
N LEU A 6 -81.19 30.97 91.13
CA LEU A 6 -80.51 32.23 91.67
C LEU A 6 -80.54 32.10 93.27
N LEU A 7 -80.23 32.96 94.30
CA LEU A 7 -79.65 34.29 94.73
C LEU A 7 -79.14 34.12 96.25
N CYS A 8 -78.91 34.99 97.29
CA CYS A 8 -78.96 36.45 97.63
C CYS A 8 -78.25 36.82 98.99
N PHE A 9 -77.70 38.06 99.13
CA PHE A 9 -77.59 39.01 100.30
C PHE A 9 -77.12 38.62 101.75
N LEU A 10 -76.73 39.52 102.71
CA LEU A 10 -76.13 40.90 102.77
C LEU A 10 -75.86 41.35 104.27
N PHE A 11 -75.13 42.47 104.52
CA PHE A 11 -75.10 43.32 105.77
C PHE A 11 -74.37 42.73 107.05
N ILE A 12 -74.01 43.39 108.19
CA ILE A 12 -73.78 44.77 108.81
C ILE A 12 -73.17 44.50 110.24
N THR A 13 -72.40 45.26 111.06
CA THR A 13 -71.54 46.50 111.19
C THR A 13 -70.87 46.45 112.61
N ASN A 14 -69.94 47.28 113.14
CA ASN A 14 -68.83 48.18 112.73
C ASN A 14 -68.19 48.74 114.07
N LEU A 15 -67.09 49.55 114.02
CA LEU A 15 -66.33 50.15 115.16
C LEU A 15 -65.50 49.11 115.98
N VAL A 16 -64.40 49.44 116.70
CA VAL A 16 -63.49 50.61 116.81
C VAL A 16 -62.06 50.09 117.17
N ALA A 17 -60.97 50.86 116.98
CA ALA A 17 -59.59 50.35 117.17
C ALA A 17 -58.52 51.37 117.62
N LEU A 18 -57.44 50.88 118.24
CA LEU A 18 -56.06 51.44 118.17
C LEU A 18 -55.18 50.47 117.34
N GLN A 19 -54.04 50.93 116.79
CA GLN A 19 -53.46 50.36 115.55
C GLN A 19 -52.18 49.53 115.74
N LEU A 20 -51.98 48.48 114.91
CA LEU A 20 -51.04 48.52 113.77
C LEU A 20 -51.27 47.34 112.80
N ASN A 21 -50.74 47.41 111.58
CA ASN A 21 -50.98 46.44 110.49
C ASN A 21 -49.66 46.09 109.76
N ALA A 22 -49.50 44.85 109.27
CA ALA A 22 -48.29 44.39 108.58
C ALA A 22 -48.58 43.91 107.14
N GLN A 23 -47.62 44.10 106.21
CA GLN A 23 -47.71 43.69 104.80
C GLN A 23 -46.49 42.88 104.35
N CYS A 24 -46.70 42.08 103.30
CA CYS A 24 -45.76 41.12 102.74
C CYS A 24 -44.81 41.74 101.68
N PRO A 25 -43.62 41.16 101.42
CA PRO A 25 -42.69 41.68 100.43
C PRO A 25 -43.11 41.42 98.97
N ALA A 26 -42.56 42.21 98.05
CA ALA A 26 -42.70 42.04 96.60
C ALA A 26 -41.92 40.81 96.07
N PRO A 27 -42.20 40.33 94.83
CA PRO A 27 -41.48 39.20 94.23
C PRO A 27 -39.98 39.46 93.97
N PRO A 28 -39.14 38.40 93.91
CA PRO A 28 -37.72 38.51 93.52
C PRO A 28 -37.52 38.99 92.07
N THR A 29 -36.34 39.55 91.76
CA THR A 29 -35.95 39.91 90.38
C THR A 29 -35.16 38.78 89.72
N VAL A 30 -35.38 38.53 88.43
CA VAL A 30 -34.85 37.37 87.68
C VAL A 30 -34.46 37.72 86.22
N VAL A 31 -33.67 36.87 85.57
CA VAL A 31 -33.30 36.98 84.14
C VAL A 31 -33.93 35.83 83.35
N SER A 32 -34.55 36.12 82.20
CA SER A 32 -35.29 35.14 81.38
C SER A 32 -35.48 35.65 79.94
N PRO A 33 -35.45 34.79 78.89
CA PRO A 33 -35.17 33.36 78.93
C PRO A 33 -33.67 33.03 78.85
N VAL A 34 -33.30 31.83 79.29
CA VAL A 34 -31.96 31.23 79.13
C VAL A 34 -32.01 30.15 78.04
N GLN A 35 -30.96 29.99 77.22
CA GLN A 35 -30.94 29.00 76.13
C GLN A 35 -29.77 28.01 76.21
N TYR A 36 -30.03 26.75 75.84
CA TYR A 36 -29.05 25.66 75.74
C TYR A 36 -29.31 24.77 74.51
N CYS A 37 -28.28 24.09 74.01
CA CYS A 37 -28.46 22.91 73.16
C CYS A 37 -28.74 21.66 74.02
N GLN A 38 -29.41 20.67 73.46
CA GLN A 38 -29.72 19.41 74.16
C GLN A 38 -28.44 18.68 74.59
N ASN A 39 -28.35 18.35 75.88
CA ASN A 39 -27.19 17.82 76.61
C ASN A 39 -26.00 18.80 76.77
N ALA A 40 -26.17 20.10 76.54
CA ALA A 40 -25.15 21.10 76.87
C ALA A 40 -25.09 21.37 78.39
N THR A 41 -23.89 21.58 78.93
CA THR A 41 -23.70 21.86 80.37
C THR A 41 -24.37 23.17 80.78
N ALA A 42 -25.35 23.10 81.67
CA ALA A 42 -26.03 24.27 82.24
C ALA A 42 -25.36 24.78 83.52
N VAL A 43 -25.69 26.02 83.90
CA VAL A 43 -25.22 26.67 85.14
C VAL A 43 -26.42 27.00 86.06
N PRO A 44 -26.20 27.19 87.38
CA PRO A 44 -27.28 27.57 88.30
C PRO A 44 -28.02 28.84 87.86
N LEU A 45 -29.34 28.85 88.03
CA LEU A 45 -30.16 30.05 87.82
C LEU A 45 -29.84 31.12 88.89
N THR A 46 -30.19 32.37 88.60
CA THR A 46 -29.93 33.51 89.49
C THR A 46 -31.18 34.36 89.71
N ALA A 47 -31.32 34.87 90.93
CA ALA A 47 -32.38 35.80 91.33
C ALA A 47 -31.87 36.69 92.49
N THR A 48 -32.48 37.84 92.69
CA THR A 48 -32.17 38.76 93.80
C THR A 48 -33.40 39.06 94.65
N GLY A 49 -33.23 39.01 95.98
CA GLY A 49 -34.27 39.15 97.00
C GLY A 49 -33.82 38.61 98.36
N THR A 50 -34.66 38.69 99.39
CA THR A 50 -34.31 38.34 100.78
C THR A 50 -34.85 36.97 101.19
N ASN A 51 -34.02 36.07 101.73
CA ASN A 51 -34.42 34.70 102.09
C ASN A 51 -35.11 33.97 100.93
N LEU A 52 -34.42 33.84 99.80
CA LEU A 52 -34.96 33.24 98.59
C LEU A 52 -35.29 31.76 98.80
N LEU A 53 -36.50 31.37 98.39
CA LEU A 53 -37.00 30.01 98.41
C LEU A 53 -37.37 29.59 96.98
N TRP A 54 -36.66 28.61 96.47
CA TRP A 54 -36.81 28.07 95.13
C TRP A 54 -37.76 26.88 95.14
N ASN A 55 -38.88 27.02 94.43
CA ASN A 55 -39.86 25.97 94.23
C ASN A 55 -39.61 25.33 92.86
N SER A 56 -39.07 24.10 92.89
CA SER A 56 -38.96 23.24 91.72
C SER A 56 -40.33 22.61 91.43
N VAL A 57 -41.14 23.28 90.61
CA VAL A 57 -42.39 22.74 90.06
C VAL A 57 -42.11 21.68 88.98
N SER A 58 -41.52 20.56 89.43
CA SER A 58 -40.98 19.43 88.66
C SER A 58 -39.76 19.75 87.78
N PRO A 59 -39.04 18.73 87.26
CA PRO A 59 -38.62 17.51 87.93
C PRO A 59 -37.08 17.49 88.06
N GLY A 60 -36.52 17.30 89.26
CA GLY A 60 -35.05 17.30 89.40
C GLY A 60 -34.46 17.24 90.82
N ALA A 61 -35.23 17.54 91.86
CA ALA A 61 -34.79 17.27 93.24
C ALA A 61 -34.69 15.76 93.50
N ALA A 62 -33.72 15.34 94.34
CA ALA A 62 -33.39 13.94 94.54
C ALA A 62 -34.48 13.16 95.30
N GLY A 63 -35.40 12.53 94.55
CA GLY A 63 -36.41 11.61 95.07
C GLY A 63 -37.19 10.96 93.92
N GLY A 64 -37.27 9.62 93.90
CA GLY A 64 -38.04 8.89 92.89
C GLY A 64 -39.52 8.78 93.26
N THR A 65 -40.42 9.09 92.33
CA THR A 65 -41.86 8.87 92.50
C THR A 65 -42.23 7.40 92.26
N ALA A 66 -42.90 6.76 93.23
CA ALA A 66 -43.62 5.52 92.99
C ALA A 66 -44.98 5.80 92.32
N THR A 67 -45.49 4.84 91.54
CA THR A 67 -46.79 4.97 90.86
C THR A 67 -47.72 3.82 91.27
N LEU A 68 -48.96 4.14 91.63
CA LEU A 68 -50.03 3.17 91.82
C LEU A 68 -50.56 2.74 90.44
N THR A 69 -50.44 1.45 90.12
CA THR A 69 -50.52 0.96 88.73
C THR A 69 -51.73 0.09 88.42
N SER A 70 -52.34 -0.62 89.37
CA SER A 70 -53.65 -1.29 89.18
C SER A 70 -54.28 -1.78 90.49
N SER A 71 -55.61 -1.90 90.50
CA SER A 71 -56.42 -2.40 91.63
C SER A 71 -56.77 -3.89 91.52
N THR A 72 -55.79 -4.72 91.13
CA THR A 72 -55.96 -6.18 91.04
C THR A 72 -55.73 -6.84 92.41
N TYR A 73 -56.79 -7.43 92.97
CA TYR A 73 -56.71 -8.17 94.23
C TYR A 73 -56.26 -9.61 94.03
N ILE A 74 -55.51 -10.12 95.00
CA ILE A 74 -55.29 -11.55 95.24
C ILE A 74 -55.72 -11.80 96.68
N ASP A 75 -56.64 -12.72 96.89
CA ASP A 75 -56.96 -13.29 98.19
C ASP A 75 -55.94 -14.40 98.50
N ASP A 76 -55.36 -14.42 99.70
CA ASP A 76 -54.55 -15.56 100.16
C ASP A 76 -55.41 -16.70 100.74
N THR A 77 -54.79 -17.82 101.11
CA THR A 77 -55.47 -18.98 101.72
C THR A 77 -56.12 -18.69 103.09
N TYR A 78 -56.03 -17.46 103.58
CA TYR A 78 -56.69 -16.95 104.78
C TYR A 78 -57.67 -15.79 104.46
N ASN A 79 -58.06 -15.61 103.19
CA ASN A 79 -58.96 -14.59 102.67
C ASN A 79 -58.51 -13.13 102.92
N ASN A 80 -57.20 -12.84 102.91
CA ASN A 80 -56.69 -11.48 103.04
C ASN A 80 -56.35 -10.84 101.69
N ARG A 81 -56.95 -9.67 101.43
CA ARG A 81 -56.67 -8.84 100.24
C ARG A 81 -55.42 -7.98 100.39
N LYS A 82 -54.67 -7.87 99.28
CA LYS A 82 -53.47 -7.04 99.12
C LYS A 82 -53.65 -5.99 98.03
N LEU A 83 -52.94 -4.86 98.13
CA LEU A 83 -52.92 -3.77 97.16
C LEU A 83 -51.57 -3.72 96.43
N ASN A 84 -51.57 -3.60 95.09
CA ASN A 84 -50.36 -3.59 94.27
C ASN A 84 -49.84 -2.16 93.99
N PHE A 85 -48.52 -1.99 93.88
CA PHE A 85 -47.86 -0.75 93.45
C PHE A 85 -46.55 -1.02 92.71
N THR A 86 -46.08 -0.06 91.91
CA THR A 86 -44.85 -0.19 91.12
C THR A 86 -43.85 0.93 91.46
N THR A 87 -42.59 0.56 91.72
CA THR A 87 -41.46 1.49 91.76
C THR A 87 -40.79 1.53 90.39
N THR A 88 -40.70 2.71 89.77
CA THR A 88 -40.03 2.90 88.47
C THR A 88 -38.52 3.14 88.59
N LYS A 89 -38.02 3.28 89.83
CA LYS A 89 -36.61 3.49 90.17
C LYS A 89 -36.24 2.66 91.40
N ALA A 90 -34.96 2.33 91.51
CA ALA A 90 -34.36 1.79 92.73
C ALA A 90 -34.26 2.87 93.83
N ASN A 91 -34.10 2.42 95.07
CA ASN A 91 -33.95 3.22 96.28
C ASN A 91 -35.16 4.11 96.62
N VAL A 92 -36.35 3.49 96.70
CA VAL A 92 -37.58 4.14 97.18
C VAL A 92 -37.84 3.77 98.65
N THR A 93 -37.63 4.73 99.56
CA THR A 93 -37.93 4.55 100.98
C THR A 93 -39.41 4.74 101.28
N ILE A 94 -40.04 3.76 101.94
CA ILE A 94 -41.39 3.86 102.50
C ILE A 94 -41.27 4.07 104.01
N THR A 95 -41.84 5.19 104.50
CA THR A 95 -41.75 5.64 105.90
C THR A 95 -43.05 5.46 106.69
N SER A 96 -44.20 5.52 106.03
CA SER A 96 -45.51 5.31 106.67
C SER A 96 -46.59 4.93 105.66
N VAL A 97 -47.57 4.17 106.12
CA VAL A 97 -48.77 3.78 105.37
C VAL A 97 -50.00 4.01 106.23
N ASP A 98 -50.94 4.79 105.71
CA ASP A 98 -52.20 5.12 106.39
C ASP A 98 -53.28 4.06 106.07
N TYR A 99 -53.96 3.57 107.11
CA TYR A 99 -55.17 2.74 107.00
C TYR A 99 -56.32 3.48 107.70
N TYR A 100 -57.53 3.40 107.13
CA TYR A 100 -58.72 3.99 107.75
C TYR A 100 -59.62 2.87 108.30
N VAL A 101 -59.88 2.92 109.61
CA VAL A 101 -60.92 2.13 110.26
C VAL A 101 -62.26 2.76 109.90
N PRO A 102 -63.19 2.06 109.20
CA PRO A 102 -64.50 2.60 108.84
C PRO A 102 -65.32 3.00 110.06
N ALA A 103 -66.32 3.86 109.89
CA ALA A 103 -67.21 4.25 111.00
C ALA A 103 -67.84 3.02 111.69
N TYR A 104 -67.98 3.10 113.02
CA TYR A 104 -68.49 2.05 113.92
C TYR A 104 -67.69 0.74 113.97
N GLN A 105 -66.58 0.61 113.23
CA GLN A 105 -65.69 -0.56 113.29
C GLN A 105 -64.58 -0.40 114.31
N THR A 106 -64.05 -1.53 114.79
CA THR A 106 -62.87 -1.57 115.66
C THR A 106 -61.86 -2.57 115.12
N VAL A 107 -60.61 -2.13 115.01
CA VAL A 107 -59.47 -2.97 114.63
C VAL A 107 -58.48 -2.98 115.78
N ASN A 108 -58.11 -4.18 116.25
CA ASN A 108 -57.21 -4.35 117.38
C ASN A 108 -55.99 -5.19 116.95
N GLY A 109 -54.79 -4.63 117.09
CA GLY A 109 -53.54 -5.32 116.74
C GLY A 109 -53.22 -5.37 115.24
N LEU A 110 -53.61 -4.34 114.46
CA LEU A 110 -53.31 -4.26 113.04
C LEU A 110 -51.80 -4.18 112.80
N ARG A 111 -51.30 -5.04 111.91
CA ARG A 111 -49.94 -4.98 111.39
C ARG A 111 -49.95 -5.16 109.88
N VAL A 112 -49.04 -4.46 109.19
CA VAL A 112 -49.04 -4.36 107.73
C VAL A 112 -47.71 -4.87 107.16
N SER A 113 -47.76 -5.77 106.19
CA SER A 113 -46.61 -6.35 105.50
C SER A 113 -46.54 -5.89 104.04
N ILE A 114 -45.31 -5.64 103.56
CA ILE A 114 -44.98 -5.43 102.15
C ILE A 114 -44.46 -6.76 101.61
N TYR A 115 -44.94 -7.15 100.43
CA TYR A 115 -44.57 -8.36 99.71
C TYR A 115 -43.90 -8.02 98.38
N ASN A 116 -42.96 -8.85 97.93
CA ASN A 116 -42.39 -8.78 96.59
C ASN A 116 -43.34 -9.37 95.52
N SER A 117 -42.95 -9.29 94.25
CA SER A 117 -43.66 -9.88 93.10
C SER A 117 -43.84 -11.40 93.18
N ALA A 118 -43.04 -12.11 93.99
CA ALA A 118 -43.18 -13.54 94.27
C ALA A 118 -44.11 -13.84 95.46
N GLY A 119 -44.76 -12.83 96.05
CA GLY A 119 -45.71 -12.99 97.15
C GLY A 119 -45.07 -13.18 98.54
N ALA A 120 -43.75 -13.14 98.65
CA ALA A 120 -43.04 -13.28 99.93
C ALA A 120 -42.93 -11.94 100.68
N VAL A 121 -43.08 -11.97 102.01
CA VAL A 121 -42.92 -10.78 102.87
C VAL A 121 -41.46 -10.30 102.82
N ILE A 122 -41.26 -9.03 102.49
CA ILE A 122 -39.92 -8.38 102.46
C ILE A 122 -39.76 -7.30 103.52
N ALA A 123 -40.86 -6.75 104.04
CA ALA A 123 -40.88 -5.83 105.17
C ALA A 123 -42.21 -5.93 105.91
N THR A 124 -42.23 -5.56 107.19
CA THR A 124 -43.46 -5.44 107.99
C THR A 124 -43.35 -4.23 108.90
N SER A 125 -44.45 -3.55 109.18
CA SER A 125 -44.47 -2.29 109.95
C SER A 125 -43.76 -2.43 111.29
N SER A 126 -43.00 -1.40 111.65
CA SER A 126 -42.29 -1.33 112.94
C SER A 126 -43.25 -1.07 114.10
N THR A 127 -44.40 -0.45 113.81
CA THR A 127 -45.54 -0.31 114.73
C THR A 127 -46.60 -1.39 114.50
N ILE A 128 -47.29 -1.75 115.57
CA ILE A 128 -48.62 -2.37 115.55
C ILE A 128 -49.61 -1.29 115.97
N THR A 129 -50.79 -1.22 115.34
CA THR A 129 -51.78 -0.17 115.61
C THR A 129 -53.16 -0.73 115.94
N SER A 130 -53.83 -0.13 116.91
CA SER A 130 -55.25 -0.39 117.22
C SER A 130 -56.02 0.92 117.08
N GLY A 131 -57.27 0.83 116.63
CA GLY A 131 -58.15 1.98 116.45
C GLY A 131 -59.61 1.56 116.48
N SER A 132 -60.42 2.32 117.21
CA SER A 132 -61.88 2.20 117.24
C SER A 132 -62.47 3.48 116.67
N ALA A 133 -63.39 3.34 115.72
CA ALA A 133 -64.05 4.45 115.06
C ALA A 133 -65.48 4.61 115.58
N GLY A 134 -65.85 5.84 115.95
CA GLY A 134 -67.23 6.21 116.24
C GLY A 134 -68.02 6.44 114.95
N ALA A 135 -68.88 7.46 114.94
CA ALA A 135 -69.70 7.81 113.77
C ALA A 135 -68.92 8.27 112.51
N THR A 136 -67.60 8.39 112.60
CA THR A 136 -66.72 8.82 111.51
C THR A 136 -65.49 7.91 111.45
N ALA A 137 -65.01 7.59 110.25
CA ALA A 137 -63.83 6.76 110.04
C ALA A 137 -62.55 7.37 110.68
N VAL A 138 -61.73 6.53 111.30
CA VAL A 138 -60.51 6.94 112.04
C VAL A 138 -59.26 6.44 111.31
N ARG A 139 -58.30 7.34 111.06
CA ARG A 139 -57.00 6.98 110.48
C ARG A 139 -56.06 6.38 111.54
N VAL A 140 -55.48 5.24 111.24
CA VAL A 140 -54.33 4.66 111.95
C VAL A 140 -53.12 4.58 111.00
N THR A 141 -51.96 5.02 111.47
CA THR A 141 -50.74 5.13 110.65
C THR A 141 -49.76 4.05 111.05
N ASN A 142 -49.39 3.16 110.13
CA ASN A 142 -48.37 2.14 110.36
C ASN A 142 -47.02 2.61 109.81
N THR A 143 -46.03 2.72 110.69
CA THR A 143 -44.69 3.23 110.35
C THR A 143 -43.82 2.14 109.74
N PHE A 144 -43.00 2.52 108.78
CA PHE A 144 -41.99 1.68 108.13
C PHE A 144 -40.64 2.40 108.16
N ASN A 145 -39.55 1.64 108.00
CA ASN A 145 -38.25 2.18 107.64
C ASN A 145 -37.59 1.20 106.68
N TYR A 146 -38.13 1.11 105.46
CA TYR A 146 -37.70 0.14 104.46
C TYR A 146 -37.40 0.83 103.14
N ASN A 147 -36.21 0.57 102.60
CA ASN A 147 -35.77 1.06 101.30
C ASN A 147 -35.94 -0.03 100.24
N ILE A 148 -36.78 0.21 99.24
CA ILE A 148 -36.95 -0.68 98.10
C ILE A 148 -35.75 -0.48 97.15
N VAL A 149 -34.78 -1.39 97.22
CA VAL A 149 -33.49 -1.31 96.53
C VAL A 149 -33.53 -1.55 95.01
N ALA A 150 -34.69 -1.89 94.43
CA ALA A 150 -34.86 -2.17 93.01
C ALA A 150 -36.15 -1.57 92.44
N ALA A 151 -36.19 -1.27 91.14
CA ALA A 151 -37.43 -1.00 90.44
C ALA A 151 -38.22 -2.31 90.26
N GLY A 152 -39.53 -2.29 90.49
CA GLY A 152 -40.34 -3.51 90.37
C GLY A 152 -41.78 -3.37 90.86
N ASN A 153 -42.52 -4.48 90.79
CA ASN A 153 -43.88 -4.61 91.30
C ASN A 153 -43.87 -5.20 92.71
N TYR A 154 -44.61 -4.57 93.60
CA TYR A 154 -44.73 -4.91 95.02
C TYR A 154 -46.19 -4.89 95.44
N SER A 155 -46.52 -5.50 96.57
CA SER A 155 -47.86 -5.38 97.17
C SER A 155 -47.80 -5.14 98.67
N ILE A 156 -48.92 -4.68 99.24
CA ILE A 156 -49.05 -4.38 100.66
C ILE A 156 -50.39 -4.89 101.20
N GLY A 157 -50.40 -5.45 102.41
CA GLY A 157 -51.59 -6.03 103.02
C GLY A 157 -51.41 -6.33 104.51
N VAL A 158 -52.45 -6.89 105.13
CA VAL A 158 -52.43 -7.25 106.56
C VAL A 158 -51.51 -8.45 106.81
N SER A 159 -50.71 -8.42 107.87
CA SER A 159 -49.84 -9.53 108.26
C SER A 159 -50.65 -10.74 108.72
N ALA A 160 -50.44 -11.91 108.11
CA ALA A 160 -51.14 -13.14 108.47
C ALA A 160 -50.95 -13.50 109.96
N GLY A 161 -52.03 -13.91 110.61
CA GLY A 161 -52.05 -14.31 112.02
C GLY A 161 -52.13 -13.17 113.05
N TYR A 162 -52.16 -11.89 112.64
CA TYR A 162 -52.20 -10.75 113.55
C TYR A 162 -53.33 -9.76 113.25
N GLY A 163 -54.23 -9.61 114.22
CA GLY A 163 -55.30 -8.61 114.23
C GLY A 163 -56.65 -9.14 113.75
N ASN A 164 -57.59 -9.33 114.68
CA ASN A 164 -58.98 -9.58 114.34
C ASN A 164 -59.66 -8.23 114.00
N ILE A 165 -60.32 -8.19 112.86
CA ILE A 165 -61.27 -7.13 112.48
C ILE A 165 -62.66 -7.63 112.86
N GLY A 166 -63.45 -6.79 113.55
CA GLY A 166 -64.79 -7.16 114.00
C GLY A 166 -65.70 -7.55 112.82
N ALA A 167 -66.57 -8.55 113.03
CA ALA A 167 -67.61 -8.87 112.06
C ALA A 167 -68.50 -7.64 111.82
N ASP A 168 -68.84 -7.36 110.56
CA ASP A 168 -69.59 -6.16 110.19
C ASP A 168 -70.95 -6.12 110.92
N ASN A 169 -71.25 -4.97 111.53
CA ASN A 169 -72.54 -4.72 112.16
C ASN A 169 -73.60 -4.46 111.07
N PRO A 170 -74.57 -5.37 110.84
CA PRO A 170 -75.48 -5.28 109.69
C PRO A 170 -76.49 -4.12 109.79
N ALA A 171 -76.57 -3.41 110.93
CA ALA A 171 -77.47 -2.29 111.13
C ALA A 171 -77.04 -0.98 110.41
N TYR A 172 -75.78 -0.87 109.97
CA TYR A 172 -75.24 0.39 109.43
C TYR A 172 -74.46 0.15 108.11
N PRO A 173 -75.12 0.23 106.94
CA PRO A 173 -74.44 0.10 105.65
C PRO A 173 -73.48 1.27 105.40
N ILE A 174 -72.22 0.95 105.08
CA ILE A 174 -71.14 1.93 104.94
C ILE A 174 -71.40 2.87 103.75
N THR A 175 -71.42 4.18 104.00
CA THR A 175 -71.59 5.21 102.96
C THR A 175 -70.44 6.22 103.09
N GLU A 176 -69.42 6.09 102.24
CA GLU A 176 -68.17 6.87 102.34
C GLU A 176 -68.23 8.22 101.60
N PRO A 177 -67.40 9.22 101.97
CA PRO A 177 -67.38 10.54 101.32
C PRO A 177 -66.96 10.51 99.85
N THR A 178 -67.52 11.43 99.05
CA THR A 178 -67.22 11.54 97.60
C THR A 178 -65.81 12.09 97.34
N GLY A 179 -64.81 11.21 97.27
CA GLY A 179 -63.43 11.56 96.86
C GLY A 179 -62.54 10.36 96.54
N THR A 180 -63.14 9.19 96.27
CA THR A 180 -62.50 7.87 96.39
C THR A 180 -62.43 7.15 95.05
N ILE A 181 -61.44 6.26 94.89
CA ILE A 181 -61.30 5.44 93.68
C ILE A 181 -62.39 4.36 93.68
N ASN A 182 -63.27 4.40 92.67
CA ASN A 182 -64.36 3.43 92.52
C ASN A 182 -63.85 2.01 92.23
N ILE A 183 -64.45 1.02 92.90
CA ILE A 183 -64.28 -0.41 92.61
C ILE A 183 -65.67 -1.02 92.52
N THR A 184 -66.05 -1.50 91.33
CA THR A 184 -67.41 -2.01 91.05
C THR A 184 -67.34 -3.40 90.42
N GLY A 185 -67.89 -4.41 91.11
CA GLY A 185 -68.08 -5.76 90.59
C GLY A 185 -68.22 -6.82 91.68
N GLY A 186 -69.30 -7.61 91.61
CA GLY A 186 -69.54 -8.75 92.51
C GLY A 186 -70.29 -8.39 93.80
N ALA A 187 -71.24 -9.25 94.19
CA ALA A 187 -71.98 -9.13 95.45
C ALA A 187 -71.42 -10.06 96.53
N SER A 188 -71.74 -9.76 97.80
CA SER A 188 -71.36 -10.46 99.05
C SER A 188 -70.07 -9.95 99.73
N ALA A 189 -70.24 -9.46 100.97
CA ALA A 189 -69.25 -9.23 102.03
C ALA A 189 -68.04 -8.29 101.79
N GLY A 190 -68.06 -7.13 102.46
CA GLY A 190 -66.89 -6.53 103.14
C GLY A 190 -65.61 -6.22 102.35
N LEU A 191 -65.65 -5.26 101.41
CA LEU A 191 -64.42 -4.72 100.80
C LEU A 191 -63.78 -3.64 101.71
N ARG A 192 -62.45 -3.73 101.94
CA ARG A 192 -61.69 -2.81 102.81
C ARG A 192 -60.61 -2.04 102.03
N CYS A 193 -60.35 -0.78 102.41
CA CYS A 193 -59.51 0.16 101.66
C CYS A 193 -58.23 0.58 102.39
N PHE A 194 -57.15 0.77 101.62
CA PHE A 194 -55.94 1.51 102.03
C PHE A 194 -55.91 2.85 101.27
N ASN A 195 -55.31 3.91 101.84
CA ASN A 195 -55.25 5.21 101.15
C ASN A 195 -53.98 6.01 101.53
N ASN A 196 -53.38 6.68 100.55
CA ASN A 196 -52.14 7.47 100.60
C ASN A 196 -50.85 6.76 101.10
N ILE A 197 -49.84 6.73 100.22
CA ILE A 197 -48.43 6.53 100.55
C ILE A 197 -47.74 7.89 100.44
N LYS A 198 -46.89 8.28 101.41
CA LYS A 198 -46.27 9.61 101.48
C LYS A 198 -44.77 9.59 101.14
N PHE A 199 -44.34 10.60 100.39
CA PHE A 199 -42.95 10.94 100.13
C PHE A 199 -42.72 12.43 100.46
N PRO A 200 -41.53 12.85 100.93
CA PRO A 200 -41.29 14.22 101.38
C PRO A 200 -41.02 15.20 100.23
N ALA A 201 -41.40 16.46 100.41
CA ALA A 201 -40.99 17.58 99.59
C ALA A 201 -40.77 18.83 100.46
N THR A 202 -39.66 19.55 100.21
CA THR A 202 -39.23 20.75 100.95
C THR A 202 -38.59 21.73 99.98
N GLY A 203 -38.93 23.02 100.07
CA GLY A 203 -38.35 24.06 99.21
C GLY A 203 -36.84 24.25 99.40
N LEU A 204 -36.14 24.68 98.35
CA LEU A 204 -34.68 24.82 98.34
C LEU A 204 -34.25 26.26 98.61
N THR A 205 -33.20 26.45 99.42
CA THR A 205 -32.58 27.76 99.67
C THR A 205 -31.45 28.09 98.68
N THR A 206 -30.95 27.10 97.95
CA THR A 206 -30.02 27.26 96.83
C THR A 206 -30.76 27.30 95.50
N ALA A 207 -30.23 28.08 94.55
CA ALA A 207 -30.81 28.18 93.21
C ALA A 207 -30.56 26.91 92.37
N PRO A 208 -31.54 26.44 91.58
CA PRO A 208 -31.42 25.20 90.81
C PRO A 208 -30.59 25.40 89.54
N THR A 209 -29.83 24.37 89.16
CA THR A 209 -29.27 24.22 87.81
C THR A 209 -30.31 23.55 86.90
N PRO A 210 -30.62 24.09 85.71
CA PRO A 210 -31.53 23.44 84.77
C PRO A 210 -30.98 22.14 84.19
N ALA A 211 -31.88 21.21 83.85
CA ALA A 211 -31.55 20.05 83.02
C ALA A 211 -31.66 20.41 81.53
N THR A 212 -30.85 19.77 80.68
CA THR A 212 -30.78 20.02 79.23
C THR A 212 -30.88 18.73 78.40
N ASP A 213 -31.07 17.58 79.04
CA ASP A 213 -31.19 16.27 78.40
C ASP A 213 -32.44 16.15 77.51
N VAL A 214 -33.52 16.86 77.85
CA VAL A 214 -34.77 16.95 77.08
C VAL A 214 -34.91 18.32 76.42
N ALA A 215 -35.18 18.34 75.12
CA ALA A 215 -35.51 19.58 74.39
C ALA A 215 -36.92 20.08 74.75
N GLY A 216 -37.07 21.40 74.94
CA GLY A 216 -38.33 21.99 75.41
C GLY A 216 -38.17 23.40 75.99
N THR A 217 -39.20 23.86 76.71
CA THR A 217 -39.15 25.11 77.50
C THR A 217 -39.66 24.85 78.91
N PHE A 218 -38.84 25.16 79.91
CA PHE A 218 -39.04 24.78 81.31
C PHE A 218 -39.07 26.03 82.20
N ASN A 219 -40.04 26.11 83.11
CA ASN A 219 -40.27 27.30 83.95
C ASN A 219 -39.94 27.01 85.42
N TYR A 220 -39.07 27.82 86.02
CA TYR A 220 -38.64 27.74 87.42
C TYR A 220 -39.21 28.91 88.22
N THR A 221 -39.57 28.68 89.49
CA THR A 221 -40.20 29.72 90.34
C THR A 221 -39.46 29.97 91.65
N VAL A 222 -39.41 31.24 92.07
CA VAL A 222 -38.73 31.69 93.29
C VAL A 222 -39.56 32.72 94.05
N THR A 223 -39.60 32.60 95.39
CA THR A 223 -40.25 33.55 96.31
C THR A 223 -39.24 34.11 97.33
N GLN A 224 -39.64 35.16 98.05
CA GLN A 224 -38.86 35.74 99.17
C GLN A 224 -39.72 35.90 100.43
N THR A 225 -39.11 35.82 101.61
CA THR A 225 -39.83 35.86 102.90
C THR A 225 -39.22 36.91 103.85
N ALA A 226 -40.05 37.83 104.33
CA ALA A 226 -39.68 38.88 105.26
C ALA A 226 -40.84 39.19 106.23
N ASN A 227 -40.52 39.62 107.45
CA ASN A 227 -41.50 40.02 108.48
C ASN A 227 -42.64 39.00 108.73
N GLY A 228 -42.34 37.70 108.59
CA GLY A 228 -43.32 36.62 108.79
C GLY A 228 -44.23 36.32 107.60
N CYS A 229 -44.06 36.97 106.44
CA CYS A 229 -44.86 36.72 105.24
C CYS A 229 -44.00 36.50 103.98
N THR A 230 -44.54 35.72 103.04
CA THR A 230 -43.90 35.31 101.78
C THR A 230 -44.48 36.09 100.58
N SER A 231 -43.64 36.42 99.60
CA SER A 231 -44.04 37.11 98.37
C SER A 231 -44.82 36.22 97.40
N ALA A 232 -45.47 36.84 96.41
CA ALA A 232 -45.80 36.15 95.17
C ALA A 232 -44.52 35.71 94.41
N PRO A 233 -44.58 34.66 93.57
CA PRO A 233 -43.40 34.11 92.89
C PRO A 233 -43.00 34.88 91.62
N ALA A 234 -41.69 34.92 91.34
CA ALA A 234 -41.12 35.29 90.04
C ALA A 234 -40.76 34.03 89.24
N THR A 235 -40.72 34.12 87.89
CA THR A 235 -40.56 32.97 86.98
C THR A 235 -39.41 33.15 85.99
N ILE A 236 -38.61 32.10 85.79
CA ILE A 236 -37.53 32.02 84.79
C ILE A 236 -37.86 30.93 83.76
N ALA A 237 -37.78 31.24 82.48
CA ALA A 237 -37.91 30.27 81.39
C ALA A 237 -36.54 29.81 80.85
N VAL A 238 -36.36 28.50 80.68
CA VAL A 238 -35.15 27.88 80.11
C VAL A 238 -35.54 27.10 78.86
N ILE A 239 -34.91 27.41 77.73
CA ILE A 239 -35.20 26.82 76.41
C ILE A 239 -34.06 25.88 76.02
N VAL A 240 -34.38 24.65 75.63
CA VAL A 240 -33.41 23.63 75.23
C VAL A 240 -33.69 23.18 73.79
N THR A 241 -32.75 23.48 72.89
CA THR A 241 -32.86 23.20 71.44
C THR A 241 -32.42 21.77 71.12
N ALA A 242 -33.24 21.01 70.40
CA ALA A 242 -32.91 19.65 69.95
C ALA A 242 -31.70 19.62 69.00
N LYS A 243 -30.86 18.59 69.13
CA LYS A 243 -29.62 18.45 68.37
C LYS A 243 -29.87 17.91 66.94
N PRO A 244 -29.31 18.53 65.86
CA PRO A 244 -29.40 18.00 64.50
C PRO A 244 -28.82 16.60 64.34
N ALA A 245 -29.48 15.76 63.54
CA ALA A 245 -29.09 14.36 63.33
C ALA A 245 -29.49 13.86 61.93
N ALA A 246 -28.59 13.16 61.25
CA ALA A 246 -28.82 12.52 59.96
C ALA A 246 -28.01 11.22 59.85
N THR A 247 -28.39 10.35 58.91
CA THR A 247 -27.66 9.14 58.52
C THR A 247 -27.48 9.10 57.01
N ILE A 248 -26.34 8.55 56.56
CA ILE A 248 -25.98 8.44 55.15
C ILE A 248 -25.38 7.06 54.84
N SER A 249 -25.64 6.51 53.65
CA SER A 249 -25.08 5.24 53.20
C SER A 249 -25.04 5.12 51.67
N TYR A 250 -24.23 4.21 51.13
CA TYR A 250 -24.17 3.90 49.70
C TYR A 250 -24.57 2.45 49.44
N ALA A 251 -25.61 2.27 48.63
CA ALA A 251 -25.98 0.95 48.15
C ALA A 251 -24.90 0.40 47.20
N GLY A 252 -24.57 -0.89 47.32
CA GLY A 252 -23.59 -1.55 46.46
C GLY A 252 -22.11 -1.40 46.84
N SER A 253 -21.78 -0.75 47.96
CA SER A 253 -20.40 -0.79 48.49
C SER A 253 -20.03 -2.21 48.95
N PRO A 254 -18.88 -2.80 48.56
CA PRO A 254 -17.82 -2.25 47.71
C PRO A 254 -18.16 -2.21 46.20
N VAL A 255 -17.98 -1.05 45.58
CA VAL A 255 -18.17 -0.81 44.14
C VAL A 255 -16.88 -1.02 43.35
N CYS A 256 -16.96 -1.22 42.03
CA CYS A 256 -15.80 -1.46 41.16
C CYS A 256 -15.40 -0.21 40.37
N SER A 257 -14.11 -0.01 40.11
CA SER A 257 -13.60 1.12 39.31
C SER A 257 -14.01 1.09 37.83
N SER A 258 -14.53 -0.03 37.32
CA SER A 258 -15.15 -0.14 35.99
C SER A 258 -16.63 0.25 35.98
N GLN A 259 -17.26 0.49 37.14
CA GLN A 259 -18.69 0.78 37.24
C GLN A 259 -19.01 2.18 36.68
N ALA A 260 -19.77 2.19 35.58
CA ALA A 260 -20.21 3.41 34.91
C ALA A 260 -21.36 4.11 35.67
N GLY A 261 -21.43 5.43 35.51
CA GLY A 261 -22.47 6.28 36.10
C GLY A 261 -22.19 6.70 37.55
N THR A 262 -23.16 7.42 38.13
CA THR A 262 -23.09 7.94 39.50
C THR A 262 -23.88 7.07 40.47
N ILE A 263 -23.27 6.64 41.58
CA ILE A 263 -23.97 5.97 42.68
C ILE A 263 -24.51 7.05 43.63
N ALA A 264 -25.84 7.10 43.80
CA ALA A 264 -26.49 8.02 44.73
C ALA A 264 -26.28 7.62 46.20
N VAL A 265 -26.22 8.61 47.08
CA VAL A 265 -26.26 8.38 48.54
C VAL A 265 -27.70 8.20 49.02
N THR A 266 -27.93 7.25 49.91
CA THR A 266 -29.17 7.15 50.68
C THR A 266 -29.03 8.05 51.91
N HIS A 267 -29.97 8.98 52.11
CA HIS A 267 -29.95 9.97 53.19
C HIS A 267 -31.25 9.92 53.99
N SER A 268 -31.17 10.09 55.32
CA SER A 268 -32.34 10.39 56.16
C SER A 268 -31.98 11.28 57.35
N GLY A 269 -32.94 12.09 57.83
CA GLY A 269 -32.76 13.02 58.94
C GLY A 269 -32.65 14.49 58.49
N THR A 270 -31.78 15.27 59.13
CA THR A 270 -31.65 16.72 58.88
C THR A 270 -31.03 17.02 57.51
N THR A 271 -31.83 17.61 56.63
CA THR A 271 -31.45 18.09 55.29
C THR A 271 -30.72 19.45 55.32
N GLY A 272 -30.07 19.84 54.22
CA GLY A 272 -29.46 21.17 54.05
C GLY A 272 -27.98 21.28 54.43
N GLY A 273 -27.33 20.15 54.74
CA GLY A 273 -25.88 20.05 54.93
C GLY A 273 -25.10 19.81 53.63
N THR A 274 -23.78 19.69 53.74
CA THR A 274 -22.87 19.46 52.60
C THR A 274 -22.10 18.14 52.72
N TYR A 275 -21.83 17.49 51.58
CA TYR A 275 -21.08 16.25 51.48
C TYR A 275 -19.59 16.49 51.18
N SER A 276 -18.70 15.69 51.77
CA SER A 276 -17.27 15.69 51.48
C SER A 276 -16.62 14.32 51.67
N ALA A 277 -15.46 14.11 51.08
CA ALA A 277 -14.65 12.89 51.21
C ALA A 277 -13.15 13.22 51.08
N PRO A 278 -12.25 12.32 51.52
CA PRO A 278 -10.82 12.43 51.22
C PRO A 278 -10.52 12.46 49.72
N ALA A 279 -9.39 13.07 49.35
CA ALA A 279 -8.90 13.06 47.98
C ALA A 279 -8.77 11.63 47.43
N GLY A 280 -9.21 11.42 46.20
CA GLY A 280 -9.27 10.11 45.54
C GLY A 280 -10.69 9.59 45.32
N LEU A 281 -11.69 10.04 46.09
CA LEU A 281 -13.11 9.77 45.79
C LEU A 281 -13.73 10.94 45.02
N SER A 282 -14.27 10.67 43.83
CA SER A 282 -15.08 11.63 43.09
C SER A 282 -16.50 11.67 43.67
N ILE A 283 -16.84 12.78 44.34
CA ILE A 283 -18.13 12.99 45.01
C ILE A 283 -18.71 14.38 44.70
N ASN A 284 -20.02 14.46 44.46
CA ASN A 284 -20.75 15.72 44.35
C ASN A 284 -21.10 16.26 45.75
N ALA A 285 -20.60 17.46 46.10
CA ALA A 285 -20.77 18.03 47.44
C ALA A 285 -22.23 18.41 47.82
N SER A 286 -23.13 18.54 46.85
CA SER A 286 -24.54 18.92 47.07
C SER A 286 -25.50 17.73 47.08
N THR A 287 -25.27 16.72 46.23
CA THR A 287 -26.14 15.54 46.13
C THR A 287 -25.57 14.29 46.82
N GLY A 288 -24.30 14.32 47.21
CA GLY A 288 -23.57 13.17 47.75
C GLY A 288 -23.35 12.04 46.74
N ALA A 289 -23.72 12.19 45.47
CA ALA A 289 -23.51 11.15 44.47
C ALA A 289 -22.00 10.96 44.16
N ILE A 290 -21.54 9.72 44.09
CA ILE A 290 -20.13 9.35 43.82
C ILE A 290 -19.96 8.76 42.42
N THR A 291 -18.77 8.93 41.82
CA THR A 291 -18.44 8.36 40.50
C THR A 291 -17.27 7.39 40.61
N ALA A 292 -17.55 6.08 40.63
CA ALA A 292 -16.54 5.05 40.89
C ALA A 292 -15.43 5.01 39.83
N SER A 293 -15.76 5.23 38.55
CA SER A 293 -14.80 5.28 37.44
C SER A 293 -13.91 6.52 37.40
N LEU A 294 -14.23 7.56 38.18
CA LEU A 294 -13.40 8.76 38.37
C LEU A 294 -12.72 8.77 39.76
N SER A 295 -12.76 7.64 40.48
CA SER A 295 -12.20 7.49 41.82
C SER A 295 -11.03 6.51 41.82
N THR A 296 -10.00 6.79 42.62
CA THR A 296 -8.92 5.83 42.85
C THR A 296 -9.42 4.63 43.69
N PRO A 297 -8.89 3.41 43.48
CA PRO A 297 -9.20 2.28 44.36
C PRO A 297 -8.77 2.55 45.81
N GLY A 298 -9.68 2.32 46.76
CA GLY A 298 -9.47 2.64 48.17
C GLY A 298 -10.77 2.55 48.99
N THR A 299 -10.67 2.70 50.31
CA THR A 299 -11.84 2.86 51.20
C THR A 299 -11.87 4.28 51.75
N TYR A 300 -13.00 4.95 51.58
CA TYR A 300 -13.19 6.37 51.88
C TYR A 300 -14.29 6.55 52.92
N THR A 301 -14.04 7.42 53.89
CA THR A 301 -15.08 7.91 54.81
C THR A 301 -15.71 9.16 54.21
N VAL A 302 -16.96 9.06 53.76
CA VAL A 302 -17.76 10.21 53.36
C VAL A 302 -18.33 10.87 54.60
N SER A 303 -18.27 12.20 54.65
CA SER A 303 -18.86 13.03 55.69
C SER A 303 -20.03 13.85 55.12
N TYR A 304 -21.06 14.04 55.93
CA TYR A 304 -22.16 14.98 55.68
C TYR A 304 -22.28 15.95 56.87
N THR A 305 -22.06 17.24 56.62
CA THR A 305 -21.97 18.28 57.65
C THR A 305 -23.24 19.11 57.71
N MET A 306 -23.94 19.05 58.83
CA MET A 306 -25.15 19.83 59.18
C MET A 306 -24.76 21.09 59.96
N THR A 307 -25.30 22.24 59.58
CA THR A 307 -25.10 23.51 60.29
C THR A 307 -25.88 23.54 61.60
N GLY A 308 -25.22 23.96 62.68
CA GLY A 308 -25.84 24.14 64.00
C GLY A 308 -26.67 25.42 64.10
N THR A 309 -27.76 25.38 64.87
CA THR A 309 -28.64 26.53 65.14
C THR A 309 -29.11 26.53 66.60
N GLY A 310 -29.64 27.65 67.11
CA GLY A 310 -30.27 27.72 68.44
C GLY A 310 -29.37 27.32 69.62
N GLY A 311 -28.06 27.61 69.53
CA GLY A 311 -27.07 27.25 70.54
C GLY A 311 -26.37 25.90 70.31
N CYS A 312 -26.78 25.11 69.31
CA CYS A 312 -26.09 23.88 68.93
C CYS A 312 -24.92 24.11 67.96
N THR A 313 -23.85 23.31 68.09
CA THR A 313 -22.73 23.24 67.15
C THR A 313 -23.09 22.54 65.84
N ASN A 314 -22.26 22.70 64.80
CA ASN A 314 -22.34 21.89 63.60
C ASN A 314 -22.20 20.40 63.94
N GLN A 315 -22.94 19.55 63.23
CA GLN A 315 -22.94 18.10 63.44
C GLN A 315 -22.53 17.38 62.16
N VAL A 316 -21.78 16.29 62.29
CA VAL A 316 -21.31 15.48 61.14
C VAL A 316 -21.86 14.07 61.26
N ALA A 317 -22.45 13.57 60.17
CA ALA A 317 -22.73 12.16 59.96
C ALA A 317 -21.68 11.57 59.01
N THR A 318 -21.25 10.33 59.22
CA THR A 318 -20.24 9.67 58.39
C THR A 318 -20.67 8.28 57.93
N THR A 319 -20.10 7.82 56.81
CA THR A 319 -20.30 6.47 56.27
C THR A 319 -19.09 6.06 55.43
N SER A 320 -18.90 4.76 55.20
CA SER A 320 -17.78 4.25 54.41
C SER A 320 -18.22 3.75 53.03
N VAL A 321 -17.38 3.99 52.02
CA VAL A 321 -17.50 3.39 50.69
C VAL A 321 -16.15 2.88 50.20
N THR A 322 -16.13 1.67 49.66
CA THR A 322 -14.92 1.06 49.09
C THR A 322 -15.02 0.98 47.58
N VAL A 323 -14.06 1.58 46.89
CA VAL A 323 -13.84 1.43 45.44
C VAL A 323 -12.76 0.37 45.22
N ARG A 324 -13.10 -0.71 44.53
CA ARG A 324 -12.19 -1.81 44.18
C ARG A 324 -11.57 -1.60 42.81
N ALA A 325 -10.29 -1.91 42.67
CA ALA A 325 -9.64 -1.96 41.36
C ALA A 325 -10.27 -3.09 40.52
N SER A 326 -10.52 -2.79 39.25
CA SER A 326 -11.01 -3.77 38.26
C SER A 326 -9.82 -4.32 37.45
N PRO A 327 -9.90 -5.53 36.87
CA PRO A 327 -8.80 -6.09 36.09
C PRO A 327 -8.49 -5.24 34.85
N ILE A 328 -7.20 -5.00 34.58
CA ILE A 328 -6.71 -4.47 33.32
C ILE A 328 -6.52 -5.66 32.37
N VAL A 329 -7.13 -5.61 31.19
CA VAL A 329 -7.18 -6.73 30.24
C VAL A 329 -6.27 -6.43 29.05
N THR A 330 -5.32 -7.34 28.80
CA THR A 330 -4.51 -7.36 27.57
C THR A 330 -5.04 -8.46 26.68
N VAL A 331 -5.21 -8.18 25.39
CA VAL A 331 -5.73 -9.14 24.39
C VAL A 331 -4.79 -9.24 23.21
N ASN A 332 -4.40 -10.46 22.85
CA ASN A 332 -3.90 -10.80 21.52
C ASN A 332 -4.95 -11.63 20.79
N LYS A 333 -4.93 -11.61 19.46
CA LYS A 333 -5.82 -12.42 18.62
C LYS A 333 -5.10 -12.91 17.36
N THR A 334 -5.62 -13.97 16.75
CA THR A 334 -5.33 -14.31 15.35
C THR A 334 -6.61 -14.19 14.55
N GLU A 335 -6.51 -13.64 13.33
CA GLU A 335 -7.63 -13.68 12.38
C GLU A 335 -7.88 -15.13 11.94
N THR A 336 -9.06 -15.40 11.38
CA THR A 336 -9.40 -16.73 10.86
C THR A 336 -8.86 -16.93 9.44
N CYS A 337 -8.53 -18.16 9.03
CA CYS A 337 -8.29 -18.48 7.62
C CYS A 337 -9.62 -18.34 6.85
N LEU A 338 -9.58 -17.75 5.65
CA LEU A 338 -10.80 -17.58 4.84
C LEU A 338 -11.44 -18.95 4.56
N GLY A 339 -12.77 -19.04 4.75
CA GLY A 339 -13.54 -20.29 4.69
C GLY A 339 -13.73 -21.02 6.03
N THR A 340 -13.05 -20.64 7.11
CA THR A 340 -13.05 -21.40 8.38
C THR A 340 -13.30 -20.57 9.64
N ASN A 341 -13.41 -21.28 10.77
CA ASN A 341 -13.46 -20.75 12.13
C ASN A 341 -12.16 -21.10 12.90
N THR A 342 -11.00 -20.71 12.38
CA THR A 342 -9.66 -20.98 12.98
C THR A 342 -9.12 -19.83 13.81
N GLY A 343 -9.84 -18.70 13.90
CA GLY A 343 -9.46 -17.53 14.69
C GLY A 343 -9.29 -17.84 16.19
N THR A 344 -8.46 -17.05 16.86
CA THR A 344 -8.17 -17.22 18.29
C THR A 344 -8.17 -15.88 19.04
N ILE A 345 -8.52 -15.93 20.32
CA ILE A 345 -8.38 -14.82 21.28
C ILE A 345 -7.59 -15.35 22.47
N THR A 346 -6.50 -14.67 22.81
CA THR A 346 -5.70 -14.96 24.01
C THR A 346 -5.62 -13.72 24.89
N ALA A 347 -6.29 -13.79 26.04
CA ALA A 347 -6.40 -12.73 27.02
C ALA A 347 -5.50 -13.00 28.24
N SER A 348 -4.95 -11.94 28.80
CA SER A 348 -4.28 -11.94 30.11
C SER A 348 -4.73 -10.73 30.94
N ALA A 349 -4.56 -10.81 32.25
CA ALA A 349 -5.10 -9.84 33.20
C ALA A 349 -4.08 -9.41 34.26
N ALA A 350 -4.09 -8.12 34.59
CA ALA A 350 -3.23 -7.52 35.62
C ALA A 350 -4.00 -6.46 36.42
N GLY A 351 -3.60 -6.20 37.67
CA GLY A 351 -4.35 -5.32 38.56
C GLY A 351 -5.73 -5.89 38.96
N GLY A 352 -6.47 -5.14 39.78
CA GLY A 352 -7.59 -5.74 40.51
C GLY A 352 -7.11 -6.70 41.59
N ILE A 353 -7.84 -7.80 41.84
CA ILE A 353 -7.42 -8.86 42.76
C ILE A 353 -7.58 -10.23 42.06
N ALA A 354 -6.52 -11.03 42.11
CA ALA A 354 -6.44 -12.38 41.56
C ALA A 354 -7.05 -13.44 42.50
N PRO A 355 -7.33 -14.69 42.07
CA PRO A 355 -7.27 -15.18 40.69
C PRO A 355 -8.23 -14.45 39.76
N TYR A 356 -7.98 -14.56 38.45
CA TYR A 356 -8.85 -14.05 37.40
C TYR A 356 -9.57 -15.20 36.70
N SER A 357 -10.74 -14.91 36.14
CA SER A 357 -11.46 -15.81 35.24
C SER A 357 -11.95 -15.05 34.00
N TYR A 358 -12.08 -15.78 32.89
CA TYR A 358 -12.34 -15.24 31.56
C TYR A 358 -13.60 -15.90 30.99
N SER A 359 -14.48 -15.12 30.37
CA SER A 359 -15.71 -15.55 29.71
C SER A 359 -15.82 -14.86 28.35
N LEU A 360 -16.26 -15.60 27.32
CA LEU A 360 -16.49 -15.07 25.97
C LEU A 360 -18.00 -15.16 25.65
N ASN A 361 -18.57 -14.08 25.11
CA ASN A 361 -19.98 -13.97 24.71
C ASN A 361 -20.99 -14.35 25.81
N GLY A 362 -20.62 -14.20 27.09
CA GLY A 362 -21.46 -14.57 28.23
C GLY A 362 -21.45 -16.06 28.59
N GLY A 363 -20.57 -16.86 27.99
CA GLY A 363 -20.33 -18.26 28.38
C GLY A 363 -19.74 -18.41 29.79
N ALA A 364 -19.55 -19.66 30.23
CA ALA A 364 -19.00 -19.95 31.55
C ALA A 364 -17.61 -19.32 31.76
N TYR A 365 -17.35 -18.85 32.98
CA TYR A 365 -16.04 -18.32 33.37
C TYR A 365 -15.02 -19.45 33.57
N GLN A 366 -13.90 -19.40 32.84
CA GLN A 366 -12.79 -20.34 32.92
C GLN A 366 -11.49 -19.67 33.39
N ALA A 367 -10.53 -20.44 33.93
CA ALA A 367 -9.28 -19.90 34.48
C ALA A 367 -8.27 -19.46 33.40
N GLY A 368 -8.34 -20.02 32.19
CA GLY A 368 -7.48 -19.65 31.06
C GLY A 368 -8.15 -18.62 30.15
N GLY A 369 -7.41 -17.59 29.72
CA GLY A 369 -7.91 -16.59 28.78
C GLY A 369 -7.83 -16.99 27.30
N SER A 370 -7.68 -18.27 26.99
CA SER A 370 -7.54 -18.76 25.61
C SER A 370 -8.88 -19.26 25.06
N PHE A 371 -9.23 -18.78 23.87
CA PHE A 371 -10.40 -19.18 23.11
C PHE A 371 -9.97 -19.42 21.65
N THR A 372 -10.35 -20.58 21.10
CA THR A 372 -10.00 -21.02 19.74
C THR A 372 -11.27 -21.50 19.03
N GLY A 373 -11.18 -21.80 17.73
CA GLY A 373 -12.35 -22.24 16.96
C GLY A 373 -13.28 -21.09 16.58
N LEU A 374 -12.76 -19.87 16.46
CA LEU A 374 -13.56 -18.65 16.33
C LEU A 374 -13.70 -18.21 14.86
N ALA A 375 -14.93 -17.85 14.49
CA ALA A 375 -15.28 -17.26 13.21
C ALA A 375 -14.82 -15.79 13.12
N ALA A 376 -14.95 -15.20 11.94
CA ALA A 376 -14.98 -13.74 11.83
C ALA A 376 -16.24 -13.18 12.54
N GLY A 377 -16.06 -12.20 13.42
CA GLY A 377 -17.14 -11.63 14.23
C GLY A 377 -16.68 -10.82 15.43
N ASN A 378 -17.63 -10.22 16.14
CA ASN A 378 -17.39 -9.48 17.37
C ASN A 378 -17.59 -10.40 18.58
N TYR A 379 -16.58 -10.45 19.46
CA TYR A 379 -16.61 -11.25 20.68
C TYR A 379 -16.57 -10.36 21.93
N THR A 380 -17.52 -10.53 22.84
CA THR A 380 -17.54 -9.84 24.14
C THR A 380 -16.73 -10.66 25.15
N LEU A 381 -15.50 -10.23 25.42
CA LEU A 381 -14.63 -10.79 26.44
C LEU A 381 -14.94 -10.13 27.79
N ASN A 382 -15.30 -10.94 28.78
CA ASN A 382 -15.45 -10.53 30.18
C ASN A 382 -14.31 -11.14 31.00
N VAL A 383 -13.62 -10.31 31.79
CA VAL A 383 -12.58 -10.75 32.71
C VAL A 383 -12.94 -10.33 34.13
N GLN A 384 -13.08 -11.32 35.01
CA GLN A 384 -13.49 -11.12 36.40
C GLN A 384 -12.31 -11.37 37.35
N GLY A 385 -12.10 -10.47 38.32
CA GLY A 385 -11.22 -10.71 39.47
C GLY A 385 -11.96 -11.37 40.63
N SER A 386 -11.23 -11.97 41.57
CA SER A 386 -11.77 -12.70 42.73
C SER A 386 -12.69 -11.88 43.65
N THR A 387 -12.63 -10.56 43.56
CA THR A 387 -13.53 -9.60 44.22
C THR A 387 -14.88 -9.39 43.52
N GLY A 388 -15.13 -10.09 42.41
CA GLY A 388 -16.35 -9.96 41.60
C GLY A 388 -16.29 -8.86 40.53
N CYS A 389 -15.31 -7.95 40.58
CA CYS A 389 -15.18 -6.86 39.62
C CYS A 389 -14.83 -7.40 38.22
N VAL A 390 -15.65 -7.00 37.24
CA VAL A 390 -15.52 -7.39 35.82
C VAL A 390 -15.02 -6.22 35.00
N THR A 391 -14.15 -6.51 34.05
CA THR A 391 -13.82 -5.63 32.92
C THR A 391 -14.28 -6.31 31.64
N THR A 392 -15.07 -5.59 30.84
CA THR A 392 -15.62 -6.06 29.56
C THR A 392 -14.87 -5.40 28.41
N THR A 393 -14.53 -6.15 27.37
CA THR A 393 -13.85 -5.66 26.16
C THR A 393 -14.44 -6.36 24.94
N VAL A 394 -14.70 -5.61 23.86
CA VAL A 394 -15.11 -6.20 22.58
C VAL A 394 -13.86 -6.45 21.74
N VAL A 395 -13.73 -7.68 21.25
CA VAL A 395 -12.62 -8.14 20.43
C VAL A 395 -13.19 -8.58 19.08
N THR A 396 -12.89 -7.82 18.03
CA THR A 396 -13.29 -8.17 16.66
C THR A 396 -12.26 -9.12 16.04
N ILE A 397 -12.67 -10.30 15.60
CA ILE A 397 -11.93 -11.12 14.63
C ILE A 397 -12.43 -10.75 13.25
N ASN A 398 -11.51 -10.40 12.35
CA ASN A 398 -11.88 -10.07 10.97
C ASN A 398 -11.82 -11.32 10.09
N ALA A 399 -12.64 -11.36 9.05
CA ALA A 399 -12.31 -12.19 7.89
C ALA A 399 -11.12 -11.57 7.16
N PRO A 400 -10.23 -12.37 6.53
CA PRO A 400 -9.26 -11.83 5.58
C PRO A 400 -10.01 -11.04 4.49
N ALA A 401 -9.58 -9.80 4.23
CA ALA A 401 -10.11 -9.03 3.12
C ALA A 401 -9.77 -9.70 1.78
N THR A 402 -10.49 -9.37 0.71
CA THR A 402 -10.05 -9.66 -0.65
C THR A 402 -8.71 -8.96 -0.94
N ALA A 403 -7.88 -9.55 -1.80
CA ALA A 403 -6.64 -8.93 -2.25
C ALA A 403 -6.90 -7.89 -3.35
N THR A 404 -6.08 -6.85 -3.36
CA THR A 404 -6.08 -5.77 -4.38
C THR A 404 -4.84 -5.80 -5.26
N ASP A 405 -4.06 -6.87 -5.19
CA ASP A 405 -2.86 -7.07 -6.01
C ASP A 405 -3.23 -7.42 -7.46
N ASP A 406 -2.28 -7.23 -8.38
CA ASP A 406 -2.49 -7.51 -9.80
C ASP A 406 -2.63 -9.03 -10.07
N GLN A 407 -3.86 -9.46 -10.35
CA GLN A 407 -4.22 -10.84 -10.73
C GLN A 407 -3.72 -11.25 -12.13
N ALA A 408 -3.06 -10.34 -12.86
CA ALA A 408 -2.40 -10.58 -14.14
C ALA A 408 -0.86 -10.60 -14.07
N ALA A 409 -0.26 -10.36 -12.90
CA ALA A 409 1.18 -10.44 -12.70
C ALA A 409 1.73 -11.82 -13.06
N ALA A 410 3.02 -11.92 -13.42
CA ALA A 410 3.63 -13.19 -13.79
C ALA A 410 5.10 -13.23 -13.39
N GLY A 411 5.59 -14.42 -13.00
CA GLY A 411 7.00 -14.62 -12.69
C GLY A 411 7.86 -14.70 -13.96
N ASN A 412 9.15 -14.38 -13.89
CA ASN A 412 10.04 -14.35 -15.06
C ASN A 412 10.92 -15.61 -15.07
N ASN A 413 10.52 -16.64 -15.82
CA ASN A 413 10.97 -18.02 -15.64
C ASN A 413 10.81 -18.52 -14.19
N SER A 414 9.74 -18.07 -13.54
CA SER A 414 9.24 -18.51 -12.24
C SER A 414 7.71 -18.40 -12.26
N TRP A 415 7.02 -18.98 -11.30
CA TRP A 415 5.56 -18.90 -11.22
C TRP A 415 5.11 -17.89 -10.17
N ILE A 416 3.99 -17.23 -10.43
CA ILE A 416 3.19 -16.56 -9.41
C ILE A 416 1.85 -17.29 -9.34
N GLY A 417 1.55 -17.91 -8.20
CA GLY A 417 0.26 -18.54 -7.94
C GLY A 417 -0.71 -17.50 -7.39
N HIS A 418 -1.72 -17.13 -8.17
CA HIS A 418 -2.81 -16.26 -7.72
C HIS A 418 -3.94 -17.12 -7.15
N MET A 419 -4.26 -16.95 -5.86
CA MET A 419 -5.12 -17.84 -5.10
C MET A 419 -6.50 -17.22 -4.85
N TYR A 420 -7.55 -18.01 -5.06
CA TYR A 420 -8.94 -17.61 -5.01
C TYR A 420 -9.75 -18.56 -4.13
N ASP A 421 -10.69 -18.00 -3.38
CA ASP A 421 -11.66 -18.74 -2.57
C ASP A 421 -12.78 -19.32 -3.46
N GLY A 422 -13.07 -20.61 -3.26
CA GLY A 422 -13.91 -21.44 -4.12
C GLY A 422 -13.26 -21.83 -5.46
N THR A 423 -13.87 -22.81 -6.13
CA THR A 423 -13.41 -23.39 -7.42
C THR A 423 -13.60 -22.47 -8.64
N GLY A 424 -14.24 -21.30 -8.47
CA GLY A 424 -14.73 -20.46 -9.56
C GLY A 424 -13.87 -19.25 -9.93
N PHE A 425 -12.68 -19.05 -9.34
CA PHE A 425 -11.82 -17.87 -9.54
C PHE A 425 -12.46 -16.50 -9.25
N ASN A 426 -13.52 -16.45 -8.42
CA ASN A 426 -14.27 -15.21 -8.19
C ASN A 426 -13.68 -14.32 -7.08
N ASN A 427 -13.22 -14.94 -5.99
CA ASN A 427 -12.85 -14.25 -4.76
C ASN A 427 -11.32 -14.26 -4.57
N TYR A 428 -10.61 -13.28 -5.12
CA TYR A 428 -9.14 -13.24 -5.02
C TYR A 428 -8.64 -12.92 -3.60
N VAL A 429 -7.73 -13.77 -3.07
CA VAL A 429 -7.29 -13.76 -1.66
C VAL A 429 -5.83 -13.30 -1.49
N GLY A 430 -4.99 -13.56 -2.50
CA GLY A 430 -3.58 -13.16 -2.50
C GLY A 430 -2.76 -13.98 -3.50
N GLN A 431 -1.44 -13.76 -3.50
CA GLN A 431 -0.47 -14.42 -4.36
C GLN A 431 0.73 -14.98 -3.59
N PHE A 432 1.42 -15.94 -4.20
CA PHE A 432 2.68 -16.49 -3.73
C PHE A 432 3.59 -16.78 -4.93
N THR A 433 4.87 -17.02 -4.69
CA THR A 433 5.89 -17.10 -5.76
C THR A 433 6.65 -18.41 -5.69
N GLU A 434 6.72 -19.15 -6.80
CA GLU A 434 7.31 -20.48 -6.85
C GLU A 434 8.36 -20.65 -7.94
N THR A 435 9.24 -21.64 -7.76
CA THR A 435 10.32 -21.92 -8.71
C THR A 435 9.78 -22.53 -10.00
N GLU A 436 10.55 -22.48 -11.08
CA GLU A 436 10.15 -22.98 -12.41
C GLU A 436 9.62 -24.42 -12.43
N THR A 437 10.08 -25.26 -11.51
CA THR A 437 9.49 -26.56 -11.19
C THR A 437 8.92 -26.56 -9.78
N PHE A 438 7.63 -26.86 -9.62
CA PHE A 438 6.95 -26.85 -8.32
C PHE A 438 6.21 -28.16 -7.99
N ASP A 439 6.15 -28.46 -6.69
CA ASP A 439 5.40 -29.56 -6.09
C ASP A 439 4.59 -28.97 -4.93
N GLU A 440 3.36 -28.56 -5.22
CA GLU A 440 2.54 -27.81 -4.29
C GLU A 440 1.50 -28.72 -3.64
N ASN A 441 1.82 -29.10 -2.41
CA ASN A 441 0.89 -29.69 -1.48
C ASN A 441 0.42 -28.51 -0.62
N PHE A 442 -0.80 -28.02 -0.84
CA PHE A 442 -1.32 -26.78 -0.25
C PHE A 442 -1.66 -26.92 1.25
N GLY A 443 -0.68 -27.28 2.07
CA GLY A 443 -0.92 -27.79 3.41
C GLY A 443 -1.38 -29.26 3.39
N THR A 444 -1.88 -29.75 4.52
CA THR A 444 -2.60 -31.04 4.58
C THR A 444 -4.05 -30.85 4.13
N ALA A 445 -4.78 -31.95 3.89
CA ALA A 445 -6.24 -31.93 3.99
C ALA A 445 -6.68 -31.20 5.29
N ALA A 446 -7.75 -30.43 5.22
CA ALA A 446 -8.20 -29.45 6.20
C ALA A 446 -7.14 -28.41 6.67
N GLY A 447 -6.23 -28.00 5.78
CA GLY A 447 -5.13 -27.07 6.06
C GLY A 447 -5.47 -25.58 5.87
N CYS A 448 -4.55 -24.71 6.34
CA CYS A 448 -4.50 -23.31 5.92
C CYS A 448 -3.18 -23.03 5.18
N PHE A 449 -3.26 -22.52 3.95
CA PHE A 449 -2.10 -22.07 3.18
C PHE A 449 -1.90 -20.55 3.30
N ASN A 450 -0.66 -20.08 3.27
CA ASN A 450 -0.30 -18.68 3.46
C ASN A 450 0.03 -17.99 2.14
N VAL A 451 -0.65 -16.86 1.86
CA VAL A 451 -0.43 -16.01 0.69
C VAL A 451 -0.07 -14.59 1.08
N VAL A 452 0.60 -13.86 0.19
CA VAL A 452 0.86 -12.43 0.33
C VAL A 452 -0.23 -11.65 -0.41
N ALA A 453 -0.80 -10.65 0.27
CA ALA A 453 -1.83 -9.77 -0.27
C ALA A 453 -1.56 -8.33 0.17
N ALA A 454 -1.31 -7.42 -0.78
CA ALA A 454 -0.95 -6.02 -0.54
C ALA A 454 0.23 -5.84 0.45
N GLY A 455 1.22 -6.74 0.38
CA GLY A 455 2.38 -6.77 1.28
C GLY A 455 2.11 -7.34 2.68
N SER A 456 0.91 -7.89 2.93
CA SER A 456 0.53 -8.53 4.20
C SER A 456 0.28 -10.03 4.01
N THR A 457 0.71 -10.88 4.95
CA THR A 457 0.38 -12.31 4.93
C THR A 457 -1.08 -12.54 5.29
N ARG A 458 -1.77 -13.40 4.53
CA ARG A 458 -3.14 -13.88 4.79
C ARG A 458 -3.18 -15.40 4.66
N SER A 459 -4.20 -16.03 5.22
CA SER A 459 -4.36 -17.48 5.19
C SER A 459 -5.72 -17.88 4.59
N ILE A 460 -5.72 -18.91 3.76
CA ILE A 460 -6.89 -19.45 3.06
C ILE A 460 -7.02 -20.95 3.36
N TYR A 461 -8.25 -21.46 3.46
CA TYR A 461 -8.53 -22.89 3.59
C TYR A 461 -8.44 -23.63 2.26
N THR A 462 -8.00 -24.88 2.27
CA THR A 462 -7.51 -25.56 1.07
C THR A 462 -8.31 -26.79 0.64
N GLU A 463 -9.55 -26.95 1.10
CA GLU A 463 -10.47 -27.98 0.56
C GLU A 463 -11.47 -27.41 -0.47
N THR A 464 -11.56 -26.09 -0.66
CA THR A 464 -12.46 -25.46 -1.65
C THR A 464 -11.85 -24.17 -2.22
N PHE A 465 -10.94 -24.29 -3.19
CA PHE A 465 -10.18 -23.14 -3.69
C PHE A 465 -9.79 -23.29 -5.16
N SER A 466 -9.20 -22.24 -5.74
CA SER A 466 -8.65 -22.29 -7.10
C SER A 466 -7.42 -21.40 -7.27
N VAL A 467 -6.49 -21.79 -8.15
CA VAL A 467 -5.22 -21.11 -8.37
C VAL A 467 -4.96 -20.87 -9.86
N LYS A 468 -4.50 -19.66 -10.19
CA LYS A 468 -3.96 -19.31 -11.51
C LYS A 468 -2.47 -19.08 -11.40
N PHE A 469 -1.67 -20.06 -11.82
CA PHE A 469 -0.23 -19.94 -11.94
C PHE A 469 0.14 -19.21 -13.21
N ARG A 470 0.93 -18.14 -13.09
CA ARG A 470 1.38 -17.30 -14.21
C ARG A 470 2.90 -17.23 -14.30
N MET A 471 3.44 -17.56 -15.48
CA MET A 471 4.86 -17.42 -15.82
C MET A 471 5.00 -16.74 -17.19
N ASN A 472 5.84 -15.71 -17.25
CA ASN A 472 6.43 -15.22 -18.49
C ASN A 472 7.76 -15.94 -18.69
N THR A 473 7.90 -16.72 -19.77
CA THR A 473 9.14 -17.45 -20.07
C THR A 473 9.86 -16.88 -21.29
N THR A 474 11.19 -16.79 -21.17
CA THR A 474 12.10 -16.41 -22.26
C THR A 474 12.68 -17.63 -22.98
N LYS A 475 12.22 -18.84 -22.64
CA LYS A 475 12.65 -20.10 -23.26
C LYS A 475 12.13 -20.20 -24.69
N LYS A 476 12.94 -20.76 -25.59
CA LYS A 476 12.56 -21.04 -26.99
C LYS A 476 12.85 -22.50 -27.33
N GLY A 477 11.86 -23.18 -27.88
CA GLY A 477 11.97 -24.56 -28.34
C GLY A 477 10.65 -25.33 -28.25
N LEU A 478 10.73 -26.64 -28.46
CA LEU A 478 9.68 -27.57 -28.02
C LEU A 478 10.09 -28.11 -26.66
N TYR A 479 9.17 -28.05 -25.69
CA TYR A 479 9.38 -28.44 -24.30
C TYR A 479 8.33 -29.45 -23.88
N VAL A 480 8.63 -30.22 -22.84
CA VAL A 480 7.66 -31.03 -22.10
C VAL A 480 7.70 -30.68 -20.62
N ALA A 481 6.58 -30.87 -19.93
CA ALA A 481 6.51 -30.88 -18.47
C ALA A 481 5.57 -32.03 -18.01
N ASN A 482 5.78 -32.50 -16.78
CA ASN A 482 4.80 -33.34 -16.08
C ASN A 482 3.83 -32.41 -15.34
N LEU A 483 2.55 -32.54 -15.66
CA LEU A 483 1.45 -31.84 -14.98
C LEU A 483 0.69 -32.84 -14.11
N GLY A 484 0.23 -32.42 -12.94
CA GLY A 484 -0.61 -33.30 -12.12
C GLY A 484 -1.53 -32.51 -11.19
N THR A 485 -2.72 -33.06 -11.00
CA THR A 485 -3.80 -32.49 -10.18
C THR A 485 -4.60 -33.60 -9.53
N ASP A 486 -5.08 -33.34 -8.32
CA ASP A 486 -6.17 -34.05 -7.63
C ASP A 486 -7.50 -33.96 -8.41
N ASP A 487 -7.81 -32.76 -8.90
CA ASP A 487 -9.06 -32.29 -9.49
C ASP A 487 -8.76 -31.54 -10.82
N GLY A 488 -9.55 -30.54 -11.19
CA GLY A 488 -9.48 -29.90 -12.50
C GLY A 488 -8.20 -29.11 -12.75
N GLY A 489 -7.39 -29.57 -13.72
CA GLY A 489 -6.18 -28.90 -14.17
C GLY A 489 -6.18 -28.56 -15.66
N ARG A 490 -5.76 -27.34 -16.04
CA ARG A 490 -5.59 -26.98 -17.47
C ARG A 490 -4.45 -25.97 -17.71
N LEU A 491 -3.63 -26.21 -18.73
CA LEU A 491 -2.49 -25.35 -19.10
C LEU A 491 -2.76 -24.70 -20.46
N ALA A 492 -2.53 -23.39 -20.52
CA ALA A 492 -2.52 -22.58 -21.74
C ALA A 492 -1.16 -21.90 -21.95
N VAL A 493 -0.80 -21.71 -23.22
CA VAL A 493 0.38 -20.96 -23.67
C VAL A 493 -0.10 -19.87 -24.62
N ASP A 494 0.20 -18.61 -24.30
CA ASP A 494 -0.24 -17.41 -25.03
C ASP A 494 -1.77 -17.37 -25.25
N GLY A 495 -2.53 -17.84 -24.26
CA GLY A 495 -3.99 -17.96 -24.30
C GLY A 495 -4.52 -19.17 -25.08
N GLY A 496 -3.68 -19.85 -25.87
CA GLY A 496 -4.01 -21.13 -26.49
C GLY A 496 -3.97 -22.25 -25.45
N MET A 497 -5.11 -22.87 -25.17
CA MET A 497 -5.18 -24.05 -24.29
C MET A 497 -4.49 -25.25 -24.96
N ILE A 498 -3.59 -25.93 -24.24
CA ILE A 498 -2.79 -27.05 -24.77
C ILE A 498 -2.98 -28.35 -23.99
N PHE A 499 -3.50 -28.27 -22.76
CA PHE A 499 -3.84 -29.39 -21.91
C PHE A 499 -5.08 -29.00 -21.10
N ASN A 500 -6.11 -29.85 -21.11
CA ASN A 500 -7.39 -29.57 -20.49
C ASN A 500 -7.98 -30.81 -19.82
N ASN A 501 -7.70 -30.97 -18.52
CA ASN A 501 -8.23 -32.01 -17.67
C ASN A 501 -9.14 -31.37 -16.60
N TRP A 502 -10.07 -30.52 -17.04
CA TRP A 502 -10.87 -29.64 -16.17
C TRP A 502 -12.13 -30.33 -15.61
N THR A 503 -11.93 -31.42 -14.88
CA THR A 503 -12.97 -32.22 -14.22
C THR A 503 -12.48 -32.73 -12.87
N ASP A 504 -13.34 -32.66 -11.86
CA ASP A 504 -13.24 -33.35 -10.57
C ASP A 504 -12.89 -34.83 -10.78
N HIS A 505 -11.85 -35.32 -10.08
CA HIS A 505 -11.38 -36.70 -10.23
C HIS A 505 -10.57 -37.23 -9.02
N SER A 506 -9.35 -37.70 -9.24
CA SER A 506 -8.41 -38.12 -8.19
C SER A 506 -6.98 -37.98 -8.70
N PHE A 507 -6.03 -37.75 -7.79
CA PHE A 507 -4.66 -37.34 -8.13
C PHE A 507 -4.01 -38.18 -9.23
N ASN A 508 -3.75 -37.54 -10.37
CA ASN A 508 -3.05 -38.13 -11.50
C ASN A 508 -1.90 -37.23 -11.99
N THR A 509 -0.91 -37.86 -12.64
CA THR A 509 0.22 -37.16 -13.25
C THR A 509 0.27 -37.46 -14.75
N ASN A 510 -0.08 -36.45 -15.54
CA ASN A 510 0.08 -36.43 -16.98
C ASN A 510 1.55 -36.15 -17.32
N SER A 511 2.28 -37.22 -17.63
CA SER A 511 3.70 -37.16 -17.94
C SER A 511 3.95 -36.61 -19.34
N ALA A 512 4.98 -35.77 -19.46
CA ALA A 512 5.45 -35.19 -20.73
C ALA A 512 4.32 -34.58 -21.59
N VAL A 513 3.59 -33.61 -21.02
CA VAL A 513 2.68 -32.72 -21.77
C VAL A 513 3.52 -31.77 -22.63
N LEU A 514 3.26 -31.77 -23.95
CA LEU A 514 4.04 -31.06 -24.96
C LEU A 514 3.61 -29.59 -25.09
N MET A 515 4.58 -28.69 -25.21
CA MET A 515 4.36 -27.26 -25.45
C MET A 515 5.40 -26.68 -26.42
N ASN A 516 5.04 -25.58 -27.11
CA ASN A 516 5.93 -24.84 -28.00
C ASN A 516 6.15 -23.43 -27.45
N LEU A 517 7.42 -23.03 -27.32
CA LEU A 517 7.81 -21.72 -26.79
C LEU A 517 8.61 -20.95 -27.86
N SER A 518 8.24 -19.70 -28.11
CA SER A 518 8.84 -18.81 -29.10
C SER A 518 10.01 -17.98 -28.56
N GLY A 519 10.16 -17.88 -27.23
CA GLY A 519 11.15 -17.03 -26.56
C GLY A 519 10.57 -15.83 -25.79
N SER A 520 9.24 -15.70 -25.72
CA SER A 520 8.52 -14.66 -24.99
C SER A 520 7.06 -15.08 -24.80
N ASN A 521 6.83 -16.11 -24.00
CA ASN A 521 5.54 -16.79 -23.90
C ASN A 521 4.92 -16.62 -22.51
N ASN A 522 3.60 -16.54 -22.48
CA ASN A 522 2.80 -16.40 -21.26
C ASN A 522 2.18 -17.77 -20.96
N LEU A 523 2.66 -18.45 -19.93
CA LEU A 523 2.10 -19.71 -19.43
C LEU A 523 1.06 -19.40 -18.35
N LEU A 524 -0.11 -20.02 -18.48
CA LEU A 524 -1.19 -19.98 -17.51
C LEU A 524 -1.61 -21.41 -17.18
N TYR A 525 -1.24 -21.90 -16.00
CA TYR A 525 -1.72 -23.17 -15.47
C TYR A 525 -2.82 -22.87 -14.45
N GLU A 526 -4.03 -23.33 -14.73
CA GLU A 526 -5.20 -23.15 -13.89
C GLU A 526 -5.55 -24.45 -13.17
N PHE A 527 -5.92 -24.30 -11.90
CA PHE A 527 -6.14 -25.37 -10.93
C PHE A 527 -7.38 -25.08 -10.07
N TYR A 528 -8.14 -26.11 -9.67
CA TYR A 528 -9.11 -26.03 -8.57
C TYR A 528 -9.09 -27.30 -7.73
N GLU A 529 -9.53 -27.16 -6.48
CA GLU A 529 -9.78 -28.25 -5.53
C GLU A 529 -11.21 -28.10 -4.97
N ASN A 530 -12.01 -29.17 -5.06
CA ASN A 530 -13.42 -29.22 -4.70
C ASN A 530 -13.69 -29.94 -3.36
N ALA A 531 -12.81 -30.85 -2.93
CA ALA A 531 -12.67 -31.39 -1.57
C ALA A 531 -11.64 -32.54 -1.47
N GLY A 532 -10.49 -32.32 -0.80
CA GLY A 532 -9.71 -33.42 -0.22
C GLY A 532 -8.21 -33.17 0.00
N ASP A 533 -7.41 -33.98 -0.69
CA ASP A 533 -5.97 -34.15 -0.47
C ASP A 533 -5.17 -33.25 -1.45
N ASN A 534 -5.25 -31.95 -1.23
CA ASN A 534 -4.79 -30.89 -2.13
C ASN A 534 -3.33 -31.04 -2.69
N ARG A 535 -3.17 -31.32 -3.99
CA ARG A 535 -1.89 -31.42 -4.71
C ARG A 535 -1.97 -30.99 -6.18
N VAL A 536 -1.10 -30.03 -6.54
CA VAL A 536 -0.78 -29.66 -7.94
C VAL A 536 0.73 -29.73 -8.18
N ILE A 537 1.15 -30.18 -9.38
CA ILE A 537 2.57 -30.20 -9.76
C ILE A 537 2.82 -29.67 -11.18
N PHE A 538 3.94 -28.96 -11.35
CA PHE A 538 4.54 -28.66 -12.65
C PHE A 538 6.03 -28.99 -12.57
N GLN A 539 6.44 -30.16 -13.09
CA GLN A 539 7.79 -30.69 -12.93
C GLN A 539 8.40 -31.18 -14.25
N ASN A 540 9.68 -31.54 -14.25
CA ASN A 540 10.39 -32.07 -15.43
C ASN A 540 10.27 -31.16 -16.68
N PHE A 541 10.32 -29.84 -16.50
CA PHE A 541 10.19 -28.86 -17.57
C PHE A 541 11.46 -28.81 -18.44
N ILE A 542 11.51 -29.66 -19.46
CA ILE A 542 12.74 -30.05 -20.18
C ILE A 542 12.61 -29.71 -21.68
N PRO A 543 13.65 -29.11 -22.31
CA PRO A 543 13.67 -28.90 -23.76
C PRO A 543 13.85 -30.24 -24.50
N LEU A 544 12.99 -30.49 -25.50
CA LEU A 544 13.17 -31.58 -26.46
C LEU A 544 14.01 -31.13 -27.67
N ILE A 545 13.89 -29.86 -28.09
CA ILE A 545 14.74 -29.24 -29.12
C ILE A 545 14.64 -27.71 -29.03
N THR A 546 15.74 -26.97 -29.26
CA THR A 546 15.72 -25.49 -29.41
C THR A 546 15.45 -25.07 -30.85
N ASN A 547 15.67 -26.00 -31.78
CA ASN A 547 15.67 -25.83 -33.23
C ASN A 547 16.70 -24.81 -33.73
N THR A 548 17.92 -24.82 -33.17
CA THR A 548 19.00 -23.91 -33.56
C THR A 548 19.84 -24.50 -34.69
N LEU A 549 19.91 -23.81 -35.84
CA LEU A 549 20.83 -24.08 -36.95
C LEU A 549 22.22 -23.52 -36.63
N ALA A 550 23.24 -24.35 -36.77
CA ALA A 550 24.63 -24.03 -36.38
C ALA A 550 25.64 -24.20 -37.52
N ASN A 551 25.44 -25.17 -38.42
CA ASN A 551 26.42 -25.52 -39.44
C ASN A 551 26.00 -25.02 -40.83
N ASN A 552 26.98 -24.51 -41.59
CA ASN A 552 26.81 -24.05 -42.97
C ASN A 552 25.66 -23.03 -43.17
N THR A 553 25.47 -22.16 -42.18
CA THR A 553 24.35 -21.20 -42.08
C THR A 553 24.51 -19.95 -42.95
N THR A 554 25.66 -19.74 -43.59
CA THR A 554 25.84 -18.71 -44.64
C THR A 554 26.68 -19.29 -45.76
N GLN A 555 26.15 -19.31 -46.99
CA GLN A 555 26.83 -19.88 -48.15
C GLN A 555 26.54 -19.07 -49.42
N SER A 556 27.51 -19.02 -50.33
CA SER A 556 27.32 -18.55 -51.71
C SER A 556 27.52 -19.72 -52.66
N ILE A 557 26.56 -19.97 -53.55
CA ILE A 557 26.57 -21.09 -54.51
C ILE A 557 26.31 -20.58 -55.92
N CYS A 558 27.05 -21.08 -56.90
CA CYS A 558 26.81 -20.77 -58.30
C CYS A 558 25.70 -21.68 -58.88
N ILE A 559 24.90 -21.16 -59.82
CA ILE A 559 23.97 -21.99 -60.60
C ILE A 559 24.71 -23.17 -61.25
N GLY A 560 24.15 -24.37 -61.14
CA GLY A 560 24.73 -25.65 -61.52
C GLY A 560 25.28 -26.47 -60.34
N ASN A 561 25.57 -25.83 -59.19
CA ASN A 561 26.16 -26.48 -58.01
C ASN A 561 25.15 -26.72 -56.87
N SER A 562 25.56 -27.55 -55.91
CA SER A 562 24.86 -27.71 -54.62
C SER A 562 25.67 -27.08 -53.49
N ALA A 563 24.98 -26.67 -52.44
CA ALA A 563 25.54 -26.19 -51.19
C ALA A 563 26.11 -27.33 -50.31
N SER A 564 26.81 -26.97 -49.23
CA SER A 564 27.01 -27.86 -48.09
C SER A 564 25.72 -28.03 -47.31
N ALA A 565 25.52 -29.19 -46.69
CA ALA A 565 24.33 -29.48 -45.88
C ALA A 565 24.24 -28.53 -44.68
N ILE A 566 23.13 -27.79 -44.58
CA ILE A 566 22.78 -26.97 -43.42
C ILE A 566 22.26 -27.91 -42.32
N SER A 567 22.75 -27.75 -41.09
CA SER A 567 22.29 -28.54 -39.95
C SER A 567 22.33 -27.77 -38.63
N GLY A 568 21.69 -28.34 -37.62
CA GLY A 568 21.53 -27.77 -36.29
C GLY A 568 21.40 -28.86 -35.23
N ASP A 569 20.78 -28.52 -34.11
CA ASP A 569 20.35 -29.52 -33.13
C ASP A 569 19.39 -30.57 -33.74
N VAL A 570 19.31 -31.74 -33.12
CA VAL A 570 18.46 -32.87 -33.55
C VAL A 570 17.68 -33.40 -32.35
N PHE A 571 16.53 -34.02 -32.60
CA PHE A 571 15.78 -34.68 -31.52
C PHE A 571 16.60 -35.81 -30.90
N ALA A 572 16.65 -35.84 -29.57
CA ALA A 572 17.08 -36.99 -28.80
C ALA A 572 15.99 -38.09 -28.78
N ALA A 573 16.17 -39.14 -27.99
CA ALA A 573 15.10 -40.08 -27.70
C ALA A 573 13.89 -39.34 -27.07
N LEU A 574 12.71 -39.48 -27.68
CA LEU A 574 11.50 -38.78 -27.25
C LEU A 574 10.83 -39.52 -26.06
N PRO A 575 10.19 -38.80 -25.13
CA PRO A 575 9.36 -39.41 -24.09
C PRO A 575 8.19 -40.22 -24.66
N ALA A 576 7.68 -41.18 -23.88
CA ALA A 576 6.49 -41.94 -24.26
C ALA A 576 5.28 -41.02 -24.52
N GLY A 577 4.52 -41.31 -25.57
CA GLY A 577 3.39 -40.50 -26.02
C GLY A 577 3.76 -39.21 -26.79
N ILE A 578 5.05 -38.87 -26.88
CA ILE A 578 5.57 -37.87 -27.83
C ILE A 578 6.04 -38.58 -29.10
N SER A 579 5.81 -37.97 -30.26
CA SER A 579 6.22 -38.53 -31.56
C SER A 579 6.58 -37.45 -32.56
N LEU A 580 7.33 -37.84 -33.60
CA LEU A 580 7.62 -36.96 -34.73
C LEU A 580 6.34 -36.72 -35.53
N SER A 581 6.01 -35.45 -35.80
CA SER A 581 4.91 -35.13 -36.72
C SER A 581 5.40 -35.27 -38.16
N GLY A 582 5.01 -36.37 -38.82
CA GLY A 582 5.61 -36.80 -40.08
C GLY A 582 7.04 -37.28 -39.86
N THR A 583 8.02 -36.66 -40.52
CA THR A 583 9.46 -36.90 -40.29
C THR A 583 10.04 -36.07 -39.14
N GLY A 584 9.23 -35.19 -38.53
CA GLY A 584 9.66 -34.29 -37.47
C GLY A 584 10.26 -32.96 -37.94
N TYR A 585 10.55 -32.78 -39.23
CA TYR A 585 11.10 -31.54 -39.77
C TYR A 585 10.45 -31.12 -41.09
N GLN A 586 10.41 -29.80 -41.33
CA GLN A 586 10.09 -29.21 -42.63
C GLN A 586 10.97 -28.00 -42.85
N TRP A 587 11.68 -27.94 -43.97
CA TRP A 587 12.45 -26.76 -44.35
C TRP A 587 11.61 -25.77 -45.17
N ARG A 588 11.88 -24.49 -44.95
CA ARG A 588 11.20 -23.33 -45.52
C ARG A 588 12.20 -22.36 -46.10
N TYR A 589 11.76 -21.52 -47.02
CA TYR A 589 12.53 -20.39 -47.51
C TYR A 589 11.70 -19.10 -47.54
N SER A 590 12.40 -17.97 -47.57
CA SER A 590 11.90 -16.67 -48.00
C SER A 590 12.95 -15.97 -48.87
N THR A 591 12.54 -15.06 -49.75
CA THR A 591 13.43 -14.25 -50.59
C THR A 591 13.77 -12.89 -49.98
N SER A 592 13.22 -12.57 -48.79
CA SER A 592 13.53 -11.36 -48.03
C SER A 592 13.73 -11.67 -46.54
N PRO A 593 14.52 -10.86 -45.80
CA PRO A 593 14.73 -11.07 -44.37
C PRO A 593 13.39 -11.01 -43.62
N GLY A 594 13.04 -12.09 -42.92
CA GLY A 594 11.80 -12.18 -42.15
C GLY A 594 10.51 -12.31 -42.97
N GLY A 595 10.57 -12.32 -44.31
CA GLY A 595 9.41 -12.39 -45.20
C GLY A 595 8.61 -13.69 -45.14
N VAL A 596 7.52 -13.77 -45.92
CA VAL A 596 6.62 -14.93 -45.98
C VAL A 596 7.43 -16.22 -46.22
N ARG A 597 7.10 -17.26 -45.45
CA ARG A 597 7.77 -18.57 -45.51
C ARG A 597 7.02 -19.50 -46.46
N THR A 598 7.74 -20.12 -47.39
CA THR A 598 7.23 -21.17 -48.28
C THR A 598 7.91 -22.50 -47.95
N ASP A 599 7.15 -23.58 -47.81
CA ASP A 599 7.68 -24.93 -47.60
C ASP A 599 8.48 -25.41 -48.82
N ILE A 600 9.70 -25.92 -48.60
CA ILE A 600 10.52 -26.55 -49.64
C ILE A 600 10.03 -28.01 -49.79
N ALA A 601 9.48 -28.36 -50.95
CA ALA A 601 8.92 -29.67 -51.21
C ALA A 601 9.93 -30.80 -50.98
N GLY A 602 9.55 -31.82 -50.21
CA GLY A 602 10.39 -32.98 -49.88
C GLY A 602 11.55 -32.72 -48.91
N ALA A 603 11.87 -31.46 -48.58
CA ALA A 603 12.94 -31.11 -47.66
C ALA A 603 12.49 -31.26 -46.19
N THR A 604 12.44 -32.51 -45.73
CA THR A 604 11.83 -32.90 -44.45
C THR A 604 12.81 -33.59 -43.49
N GLY A 605 14.11 -33.56 -43.79
CA GLY A 605 15.18 -34.10 -42.95
C GLY A 605 15.68 -33.14 -41.86
N ALA A 606 16.41 -33.67 -40.88
CA ALA A 606 17.04 -32.88 -39.81
C ALA A 606 18.10 -31.89 -40.34
N SER A 607 18.76 -32.26 -41.45
CA SER A 607 19.60 -31.39 -42.28
C SER A 607 18.97 -31.20 -43.67
N PHE A 608 19.42 -30.18 -44.40
CA PHE A 608 19.03 -29.94 -45.79
C PHE A 608 20.19 -29.42 -46.62
N THR A 609 20.29 -29.88 -47.87
CA THR A 609 21.33 -29.48 -48.82
C THR A 609 20.69 -28.70 -49.97
N PRO A 610 20.71 -27.35 -49.95
CA PRO A 610 20.25 -26.54 -51.07
C PRO A 610 20.96 -26.93 -52.37
N SER A 611 20.21 -27.10 -53.46
CA SER A 611 20.77 -27.42 -54.76
C SER A 611 20.18 -26.53 -55.84
N THR A 612 21.03 -25.87 -56.63
CA THR A 612 20.58 -24.98 -57.72
C THR A 612 20.02 -25.73 -58.93
N ALA A 613 19.99 -27.06 -58.90
CA ALA A 613 19.29 -27.88 -59.88
C ALA A 613 17.75 -27.87 -59.70
N VAL A 614 17.25 -27.44 -58.55
CA VAL A 614 15.80 -27.47 -58.20
C VAL A 614 15.31 -26.12 -57.68
N ALA A 615 14.00 -25.87 -57.85
CA ALA A 615 13.35 -24.71 -57.25
C ALA A 615 13.39 -24.78 -55.71
N PRO A 616 13.56 -23.65 -55.00
CA PRO A 616 13.68 -22.28 -55.52
C PRO A 616 15.09 -21.89 -55.99
N PHE A 617 16.12 -22.67 -55.66
CA PHE A 617 17.53 -22.27 -55.81
C PHE A 617 18.05 -22.31 -57.25
N ASN A 618 17.24 -22.72 -58.23
CA ASN A 618 17.56 -22.64 -59.65
C ASN A 618 17.44 -21.21 -60.23
N VAL A 619 16.98 -20.24 -59.46
CA VAL A 619 16.97 -18.81 -59.81
C VAL A 619 17.99 -18.05 -58.95
N ALA A 620 18.76 -17.16 -59.58
CA ALA A 620 19.74 -16.31 -58.88
C ALA A 620 19.03 -15.34 -57.89
N GLY A 621 19.60 -15.19 -56.70
CA GLY A 621 19.01 -14.39 -55.62
C GLY A 621 19.49 -14.82 -54.23
N THR A 622 19.07 -14.09 -53.21
CA THR A 622 19.35 -14.42 -51.80
C THR A 622 18.13 -15.08 -51.17
N TYR A 623 18.35 -16.22 -50.50
CA TYR A 623 17.32 -17.02 -49.86
C TYR A 623 17.61 -17.17 -48.37
N TYR A 624 16.61 -16.92 -47.54
CA TYR A 624 16.64 -17.10 -46.10
C TYR A 624 15.89 -18.40 -45.75
N LEU A 625 16.64 -19.41 -45.34
CA LEU A 625 16.14 -20.75 -45.05
C LEU A 625 15.89 -20.90 -43.56
N TYR A 626 14.80 -21.60 -43.23
CA TYR A 626 14.37 -21.89 -41.87
C TYR A 626 14.01 -23.36 -41.79
N ARG A 627 14.35 -24.02 -40.68
CA ARG A 627 13.87 -25.37 -40.36
C ARG A 627 12.73 -25.24 -39.37
N VAL A 628 11.64 -25.96 -39.56
CA VAL A 628 10.55 -26.09 -38.60
C VAL A 628 10.59 -27.49 -38.02
N ALA A 629 10.91 -27.61 -36.73
CA ALA A 629 10.81 -28.85 -35.98
C ALA A 629 9.34 -29.05 -35.55
N LYS A 630 8.81 -30.27 -35.68
CA LYS A 630 7.39 -30.60 -35.46
C LYS A 630 7.23 -31.88 -34.64
N LEU A 631 6.48 -31.81 -33.54
CA LEU A 631 6.12 -32.96 -32.71
C LEU A 631 4.60 -33.11 -32.61
N SER A 632 4.15 -34.34 -32.45
CA SER A 632 2.81 -34.71 -32.03
C SER A 632 2.83 -35.26 -30.60
N SER A 633 1.73 -35.11 -29.87
CA SER A 633 1.56 -35.63 -28.51
C SER A 633 0.19 -36.26 -28.33
N THR A 634 0.16 -37.42 -27.66
CA THR A 634 -1.05 -38.04 -27.10
C THR A 634 -1.28 -37.70 -25.63
N ASN A 635 -0.30 -37.07 -24.97
CA ASN A 635 -0.33 -36.75 -23.53
C ASN A 635 -1.08 -35.44 -23.22
N ASN A 636 -1.38 -34.66 -24.25
CA ASN A 636 -2.10 -33.40 -24.15
C ASN A 636 -3.62 -33.64 -24.13
N ILE A 637 -4.18 -33.81 -22.93
CA ILE A 637 -5.63 -34.03 -22.75
C ILE A 637 -6.44 -32.90 -23.40
N GLY A 638 -7.52 -33.26 -24.10
CA GLY A 638 -8.39 -32.36 -24.86
C GLY A 638 -7.97 -32.14 -26.32
N TYR A 639 -6.72 -32.45 -26.69
CA TYR A 639 -6.18 -32.21 -28.03
C TYR A 639 -5.47 -33.47 -28.56
N SER A 640 -6.18 -34.29 -29.32
CA SER A 640 -5.67 -35.59 -29.81
C SER A 640 -5.58 -35.65 -31.34
N PRO A 641 -4.36 -35.76 -31.93
CA PRO A 641 -3.06 -35.46 -31.33
C PRO A 641 -2.80 -33.95 -31.30
N TYR A 642 -2.20 -33.44 -30.21
CA TYR A 642 -1.72 -32.06 -30.16
C TYR A 642 -0.49 -31.91 -31.05
N LEU A 643 -0.43 -30.86 -31.86
CA LEU A 643 0.68 -30.60 -32.78
C LEU A 643 1.44 -29.33 -32.38
N ALA A 644 2.72 -29.48 -32.06
CA ALA A 644 3.61 -28.40 -31.67
C ALA A 644 4.69 -28.18 -32.74
N SER A 645 4.98 -26.93 -33.09
CA SER A 645 6.02 -26.62 -34.09
C SER A 645 6.83 -25.37 -33.76
N ASN A 646 8.16 -25.48 -33.82
CA ASN A 646 9.09 -24.40 -33.53
C ASN A 646 9.91 -24.04 -34.78
N GLU A 647 10.17 -22.77 -35.06
CA GLU A 647 10.98 -22.33 -36.21
C GLU A 647 12.38 -21.85 -35.80
N SER A 648 13.40 -22.23 -36.58
CA SER A 648 14.80 -21.94 -36.32
C SER A 648 15.21 -20.48 -36.48
N ASN A 649 16.47 -20.17 -36.14
CA ASN A 649 17.18 -19.05 -36.75
C ASN A 649 17.33 -19.24 -38.27
N ALA A 650 17.54 -18.15 -39.01
CA ALA A 650 17.74 -18.19 -40.46
C ALA A 650 19.14 -18.70 -40.84
N ALA A 651 19.21 -19.42 -41.97
CA ALA A 651 20.42 -19.63 -42.75
C ALA A 651 20.32 -18.85 -44.08
N THR A 652 21.42 -18.26 -44.56
CA THR A 652 21.44 -17.42 -45.78
C THR A 652 22.15 -18.15 -46.92
N ILE A 653 21.46 -18.34 -48.05
CA ILE A 653 21.99 -18.96 -49.27
C ILE A 653 21.92 -17.94 -50.40
N ILE A 654 23.09 -17.55 -50.94
CA ILE A 654 23.21 -16.62 -52.06
C ILE A 654 23.44 -17.43 -53.34
N VAL A 655 22.40 -17.57 -54.16
CA VAL A 655 22.51 -18.17 -55.50
C VAL A 655 23.05 -17.12 -56.46
N SER A 656 24.27 -17.34 -56.92
CA SER A 656 24.99 -16.47 -57.86
C SER A 656 24.66 -16.84 -59.31
N GLY A 657 24.25 -15.83 -60.08
CA GLY A 657 23.91 -15.96 -61.50
C GLY A 657 25.11 -16.18 -62.43
N GLY A 658 24.84 -16.20 -63.73
CA GLY A 658 25.85 -16.32 -64.77
C GLY A 658 26.86 -15.16 -64.76
N GLY A 659 28.05 -15.40 -65.32
CA GLY A 659 29.09 -14.38 -65.50
C GLY A 659 29.75 -13.85 -64.22
N GLN A 660 29.35 -14.32 -63.03
CA GLN A 660 30.06 -13.98 -61.79
C GLN A 660 31.43 -14.68 -61.74
N TRP A 661 32.47 -13.93 -61.42
CA TRP A 661 33.82 -14.45 -61.20
C TRP A 661 33.99 -15.02 -59.79
N ASN A 662 34.70 -16.15 -59.67
CA ASN A 662 35.07 -16.78 -58.39
C ASN A 662 36.60 -16.84 -58.16
N GLY A 663 37.42 -16.86 -59.21
CA GLY A 663 38.88 -16.97 -59.13
C GLY A 663 39.40 -18.28 -58.55
N SER A 664 38.61 -19.36 -58.60
CA SER A 664 38.87 -20.60 -57.87
C SER A 664 40.10 -21.40 -58.32
N VAL A 665 40.59 -21.20 -59.56
CA VAL A 665 41.74 -21.94 -60.12
C VAL A 665 42.94 -21.03 -60.38
N SER A 666 42.74 -19.85 -60.98
CA SER A 666 43.80 -18.92 -61.36
C SER A 666 43.30 -17.47 -61.39
N THR A 667 44.13 -16.54 -61.83
CA THR A 667 43.72 -15.17 -62.16
C THR A 667 43.24 -15.04 -63.61
N ASP A 668 43.52 -15.98 -64.51
CA ASP A 668 43.29 -15.78 -65.95
C ASP A 668 41.80 -15.78 -66.31
N TRP A 669 41.34 -14.67 -66.91
CA TRP A 669 39.98 -14.50 -67.44
C TRP A 669 39.57 -15.65 -68.38
N ALA A 670 40.51 -16.18 -69.17
CA ALA A 670 40.26 -17.20 -70.17
C ALA A 670 40.05 -18.62 -69.61
N VAL A 671 40.21 -18.83 -68.30
CA VAL A 671 39.98 -20.15 -67.66
C VAL A 671 38.53 -20.27 -67.18
N GLY A 672 37.75 -21.11 -67.87
CA GLY A 672 36.31 -21.33 -67.58
C GLY A 672 36.01 -21.65 -66.11
N ALA A 673 36.87 -22.41 -65.44
CA ALA A 673 36.71 -22.79 -64.03
C ALA A 673 36.83 -21.63 -63.02
N ASN A 674 37.28 -20.44 -63.45
CA ASN A 674 37.25 -19.23 -62.61
C ASN A 674 35.90 -18.49 -62.64
N TRP A 675 34.92 -19.00 -63.39
CA TRP A 675 33.59 -18.45 -63.55
C TRP A 675 32.54 -19.34 -62.89
N CYS A 676 31.48 -18.74 -62.33
CA CYS A 676 30.44 -19.48 -61.62
C CYS A 676 29.76 -20.58 -62.46
N THR A 677 29.71 -20.42 -63.79
CA THR A 677 29.12 -21.35 -64.74
C THR A 677 30.10 -22.40 -65.28
N GLY A 678 31.39 -22.34 -64.91
CA GLY A 678 32.46 -23.13 -65.53
C GLY A 678 32.80 -22.73 -66.97
N VAL A 679 32.19 -21.66 -67.50
CA VAL A 679 32.29 -21.22 -68.90
C VAL A 679 32.72 -19.76 -68.95
N VAL A 680 33.68 -19.45 -69.83
CA VAL A 680 34.19 -18.08 -70.03
C VAL A 680 33.07 -17.18 -70.62
N PRO A 681 32.84 -15.99 -70.05
CA PRO A 681 31.85 -15.03 -70.55
C PRO A 681 32.10 -14.57 -71.99
N THR A 682 31.01 -14.29 -72.69
CA THR A 682 30.97 -13.77 -74.06
C THR A 682 30.29 -12.40 -74.07
N SER A 683 30.19 -11.77 -75.25
CA SER A 683 29.49 -10.49 -75.44
C SER A 683 27.99 -10.49 -75.10
N SER A 684 27.38 -11.65 -74.79
CA SER A 684 25.99 -11.76 -74.31
C SER A 684 25.85 -11.93 -72.79
N VAL A 685 26.95 -12.11 -72.06
CA VAL A 685 26.95 -12.41 -70.61
C VAL A 685 27.41 -11.18 -69.82
N ASP A 686 26.56 -10.64 -68.95
CA ASP A 686 27.00 -9.64 -67.96
C ASP A 686 27.94 -10.28 -66.95
N VAL A 687 29.01 -9.58 -66.61
CA VAL A 687 30.06 -10.04 -65.70
C VAL A 687 30.04 -9.24 -64.41
N VAL A 688 30.13 -9.94 -63.27
CA VAL A 688 30.26 -9.33 -61.94
C VAL A 688 31.51 -9.87 -61.25
N ILE A 689 32.43 -8.95 -60.92
CA ILE A 689 33.64 -9.25 -60.15
C ILE A 689 33.43 -8.78 -58.72
N LYS A 690 33.39 -9.74 -57.78
CA LYS A 690 33.08 -9.49 -56.37
C LYS A 690 34.34 -9.42 -55.52
N ALA A 691 34.30 -8.60 -54.47
CA ALA A 691 35.40 -8.50 -53.50
C ALA A 691 35.68 -9.83 -52.76
N SER A 692 34.70 -10.73 -52.72
CA SER A 692 34.79 -12.07 -52.13
C SER A 692 35.40 -13.14 -53.05
N ALA A 693 35.90 -12.79 -54.25
CA ALA A 693 36.58 -13.75 -55.13
C ALA A 693 37.94 -14.17 -54.55
N VAL A 694 38.29 -15.45 -54.71
CA VAL A 694 39.52 -16.03 -54.11
C VAL A 694 40.80 -15.47 -54.74
N ARG A 695 40.71 -15.08 -56.01
CA ARG A 695 41.76 -14.43 -56.81
C ARG A 695 41.07 -13.40 -57.69
N MET A 696 41.68 -12.25 -57.96
CA MET A 696 41.10 -11.23 -58.85
C MET A 696 41.52 -11.48 -60.31
N PRO A 697 40.66 -11.18 -61.30
CA PRO A 697 40.91 -11.49 -62.70
C PRO A 697 42.03 -10.65 -63.34
N GLU A 698 42.85 -11.32 -64.13
CA GLU A 698 43.76 -10.77 -65.13
C GLU A 698 43.28 -11.12 -66.54
N VAL A 699 43.10 -10.10 -67.38
CA VAL A 699 42.93 -10.27 -68.83
C VAL A 699 44.32 -10.39 -69.46
N ILE A 700 44.76 -11.63 -69.69
CA ILE A 700 46.10 -11.94 -70.23
C ILE A 700 46.12 -11.83 -71.76
N THR A 701 45.11 -12.38 -72.43
CA THR A 701 44.96 -12.44 -73.89
C THR A 701 43.70 -11.74 -74.37
N THR A 702 42.52 -12.29 -74.08
CA THR A 702 41.23 -11.66 -74.40
C THR A 702 40.17 -12.01 -73.37
N GLY A 703 39.57 -10.97 -72.78
CA GLY A 703 38.35 -11.05 -71.99
C GLY A 703 37.18 -10.47 -72.78
N SER A 704 35.99 -11.04 -72.63
CA SER A 704 34.77 -10.54 -73.26
C SER A 704 33.62 -10.57 -72.27
N CYS A 705 32.73 -9.59 -72.34
CA CYS A 705 31.47 -9.54 -71.61
C CYS A 705 30.42 -8.71 -72.36
N ARG A 706 29.16 -8.81 -71.92
CA ARG A 706 28.15 -7.80 -72.20
C ARG A 706 28.49 -6.55 -71.37
N SER A 707 27.97 -6.44 -70.16
CA SER A 707 28.39 -5.41 -69.19
C SER A 707 29.48 -5.96 -68.26
N LEU A 708 30.30 -5.08 -67.68
CA LEU A 708 31.28 -5.41 -66.63
C LEU A 708 30.99 -4.58 -65.37
N THR A 709 30.64 -5.25 -64.28
CA THR A 709 30.54 -4.65 -62.95
C THR A 709 31.71 -5.12 -62.08
N ILE A 710 32.44 -4.17 -61.48
CA ILE A 710 33.50 -4.42 -60.51
C ILE A 710 33.02 -3.82 -59.19
N GLU A 711 32.76 -4.66 -58.19
CA GLU A 711 32.27 -4.23 -56.88
C GLU A 711 33.36 -3.50 -56.07
N ALA A 712 32.95 -2.72 -55.06
CA ALA A 712 33.89 -2.05 -54.17
C ALA A 712 34.77 -3.08 -53.43
N GLY A 713 36.10 -2.91 -53.53
CA GLY A 713 37.08 -3.86 -53.01
C GLY A 713 37.45 -5.01 -53.96
N ALA A 714 36.77 -5.17 -55.09
CA ALA A 714 37.21 -6.04 -56.18
C ALA A 714 38.24 -5.34 -57.09
N SER A 715 38.92 -6.09 -57.95
CA SER A 715 39.76 -5.51 -58.99
C SER A 715 39.73 -6.29 -60.31
N VAL A 716 40.10 -5.61 -61.40
CA VAL A 716 40.35 -6.21 -62.72
C VAL A 716 41.64 -5.63 -63.28
N ASN A 717 42.57 -6.49 -63.65
CA ASN A 717 43.82 -6.09 -64.30
C ASN A 717 43.79 -6.50 -65.78
N THR A 718 44.16 -5.60 -66.69
CA THR A 718 44.51 -5.95 -68.06
C THR A 718 46.03 -5.99 -68.19
N ARG A 719 46.59 -7.02 -68.83
CA ARG A 719 48.02 -7.04 -69.20
C ARG A 719 48.22 -6.25 -70.50
N ILE A 720 49.47 -5.89 -70.82
CA ILE A 720 49.81 -5.07 -72.01
C ILE A 720 49.33 -5.73 -73.32
N THR A 721 49.36 -7.07 -73.38
CA THR A 721 48.82 -7.90 -74.49
C THR A 721 47.32 -8.17 -74.40
N GLY A 722 46.69 -7.84 -73.28
CA GLY A 722 45.31 -8.20 -72.97
C GLY A 722 44.31 -7.26 -73.62
N THR A 723 43.30 -7.83 -74.28
CA THR A 723 42.17 -7.08 -74.84
C THR A 723 40.90 -7.36 -74.06
N LEU A 724 40.27 -6.34 -73.50
CA LEU A 724 38.98 -6.44 -72.80
C LEU A 724 37.86 -5.90 -73.70
N ASN A 725 37.01 -6.79 -74.22
CA ASN A 725 35.85 -6.44 -75.02
C ASN A 725 34.60 -6.28 -74.15
N ILE A 726 33.92 -5.16 -74.27
CA ILE A 726 32.70 -4.82 -73.53
C ILE A 726 31.64 -4.42 -74.55
N ALA A 727 30.50 -5.12 -74.58
CA ALA A 727 29.40 -4.86 -75.51
C ALA A 727 28.22 -4.07 -74.89
N GLY A 728 28.23 -3.88 -73.57
CA GLY A 728 27.28 -3.10 -72.76
C GLY A 728 28.00 -1.99 -71.98
N ASN A 729 27.74 -1.84 -70.68
CA ASN A 729 28.35 -0.78 -69.86
C ASN A 729 29.46 -1.29 -68.92
N LEU A 730 30.36 -0.38 -68.51
CA LEU A 730 31.44 -0.65 -67.57
C LEU A 730 31.22 0.10 -66.25
N THR A 731 30.84 -0.59 -65.18
CA THR A 731 30.63 0.00 -63.85
C THR A 731 31.75 -0.43 -62.91
N ASN A 732 32.75 0.44 -62.71
CA ASN A 732 33.79 0.22 -61.71
C ASN A 732 33.47 0.94 -60.39
N ALA A 733 33.34 0.19 -59.30
CA ALA A 733 33.37 0.70 -57.92
C ALA A 733 34.61 0.22 -57.15
N GLY A 734 35.43 -0.67 -57.76
CA GLY A 734 36.70 -1.17 -57.23
C GLY A 734 37.90 -0.59 -57.98
N THR A 735 38.92 -1.43 -58.22
CA THR A 735 40.17 -1.03 -58.88
C THR A 735 40.31 -1.65 -60.27
N MET A 736 40.40 -0.82 -61.32
CA MET A 736 40.67 -1.27 -62.68
C MET A 736 42.07 -0.85 -63.15
N THR A 737 42.94 -1.81 -63.42
CA THR A 737 44.28 -1.57 -63.96
C THR A 737 44.26 -1.72 -65.48
N ASN A 738 44.15 -0.60 -66.19
CA ASN A 738 44.12 -0.56 -67.65
C ASN A 738 45.52 -0.41 -68.25
N ASN A 739 46.29 -1.51 -68.36
CA ASN A 739 47.57 -1.54 -69.10
C ASN A 739 47.43 -2.11 -70.52
N GLY A 740 46.30 -2.76 -70.85
CA GLY A 740 46.04 -3.35 -72.16
C GLY A 740 45.16 -2.48 -73.05
N THR A 741 44.35 -3.15 -73.87
CA THR A 741 43.37 -2.50 -74.76
C THR A 741 41.94 -2.70 -74.24
N THR A 742 41.20 -1.61 -74.06
CA THR A 742 39.76 -1.67 -73.77
C THR A 742 38.97 -1.36 -75.04
N ASN A 743 38.15 -2.32 -75.46
CA ASN A 743 37.28 -2.23 -76.64
C ASN A 743 35.84 -2.07 -76.20
N PHE A 744 35.23 -0.91 -76.48
CA PHE A 744 33.78 -0.75 -76.45
C PHE A 744 33.25 -1.14 -77.84
N ASN A 745 32.62 -2.31 -77.96
CA ASN A 745 32.22 -2.95 -79.22
C ASN A 745 30.74 -3.35 -79.31
N GLY A 746 29.88 -2.61 -78.60
CA GLY A 746 28.44 -2.85 -78.49
C GLY A 746 27.60 -2.38 -79.68
N THR A 747 26.30 -2.64 -79.57
CA THR A 747 25.26 -2.19 -80.53
C THR A 747 24.35 -1.11 -79.95
N THR A 748 24.36 -0.91 -78.64
CA THR A 748 23.70 0.20 -77.91
C THR A 748 24.74 1.20 -77.42
N GLN A 749 24.40 2.50 -77.33
CA GLN A 749 25.34 3.53 -76.88
C GLN A 749 25.90 3.15 -75.52
N GLN A 750 27.23 3.04 -75.44
CA GLN A 750 27.93 2.53 -74.27
C GLN A 750 28.38 3.69 -73.37
N THR A 751 28.55 3.42 -72.08
CA THR A 751 29.22 4.33 -71.15
C THR A 751 29.94 3.57 -70.04
N PHE A 752 30.63 4.29 -69.17
CA PHE A 752 31.35 3.73 -68.03
C PHE A 752 31.17 4.58 -66.76
N SER A 753 31.64 4.08 -65.62
CA SER A 753 31.73 4.82 -64.36
C SER A 753 32.95 4.36 -63.56
N GLY A 754 33.54 5.27 -62.76
CA GLY A 754 34.67 4.95 -61.88
C GLY A 754 35.98 4.61 -62.60
N VAL A 755 36.14 5.03 -63.86
CA VAL A 755 37.37 4.91 -64.64
C VAL A 755 37.73 6.28 -65.20
N THR A 756 38.97 6.72 -64.99
CA THR A 756 39.50 8.02 -65.46
C THR A 756 40.66 7.86 -66.46
N SER A 757 41.13 6.63 -66.70
CA SER A 757 42.14 6.39 -67.73
C SER A 757 42.07 4.99 -68.34
N PHE A 758 42.55 4.91 -69.58
CA PHE A 758 42.78 3.70 -70.34
C PHE A 758 44.23 3.73 -70.87
N TYR A 759 44.82 2.58 -71.22
CA TYR A 759 46.10 2.56 -71.94
C TYR A 759 45.85 2.67 -73.44
N ASN A 760 45.34 1.63 -74.10
CA ASN A 760 44.67 1.78 -75.39
C ASN A 760 43.15 1.82 -75.21
N LEU A 761 42.47 2.70 -75.94
CA LEU A 761 41.01 2.78 -76.01
C LEU A 761 40.55 2.60 -77.46
N THR A 762 39.68 1.63 -77.72
CA THR A 762 39.03 1.44 -79.02
C THR A 762 37.53 1.71 -78.89
N VAL A 763 37.04 2.66 -79.68
CA VAL A 763 35.60 2.87 -79.89
C VAL A 763 35.21 2.14 -81.17
N ASN A 764 34.55 0.99 -81.00
CA ASN A 764 34.04 0.14 -82.08
C ASN A 764 32.54 -0.15 -81.91
N SER A 765 31.86 0.57 -81.01
CA SER A 765 30.42 0.53 -80.81
C SER A 765 29.72 1.14 -82.01
N THR A 766 28.76 0.45 -82.63
CA THR A 766 28.07 0.99 -83.82
C THR A 766 27.23 2.24 -83.50
N THR A 767 26.83 2.40 -82.23
CA THR A 767 26.07 3.54 -81.69
C THR A 767 26.90 4.42 -80.74
N GLY A 768 28.19 4.13 -80.60
CA GLY A 768 29.15 5.00 -79.92
C GLY A 768 29.39 4.75 -78.42
N LEU A 769 30.21 5.63 -77.84
CA LEU A 769 30.66 5.65 -76.45
C LEU A 769 30.49 7.07 -75.89
N LEU A 770 29.73 7.21 -74.80
CA LEU A 770 29.48 8.45 -74.08
C LEU A 770 30.45 8.62 -72.91
N LEU A 771 31.19 9.72 -72.86
CA LEU A 771 32.07 10.06 -71.74
C LEU A 771 31.27 10.55 -70.51
N PRO A 772 31.54 10.00 -69.31
CA PRO A 772 30.93 10.42 -68.05
C PRO A 772 31.80 11.44 -67.27
N THR A 773 33.06 11.63 -67.69
CA THR A 773 34.08 12.44 -67.00
C THR A 773 35.27 12.71 -67.93
N ASN A 774 36.20 13.58 -67.50
CA ASN A 774 37.49 13.78 -68.16
C ASN A 774 38.32 12.49 -68.10
N ILE A 775 38.92 12.06 -69.22
CA ILE A 775 39.77 10.85 -69.25
C ILE A 775 41.15 11.07 -69.86
N THR A 776 42.09 10.19 -69.50
CA THR A 776 43.41 10.07 -70.15
C THR A 776 43.53 8.74 -70.90
N VAL A 777 43.89 8.80 -72.18
CA VAL A 777 44.38 7.65 -72.94
C VAL A 777 45.91 7.67 -72.90
N ASN A 778 46.51 6.76 -72.12
CA ASN A 778 47.95 6.76 -71.87
C ASN A 778 48.79 6.21 -73.03
N ASN A 779 48.15 5.63 -74.05
CA ASN A 779 48.76 5.25 -75.32
C ASN A 779 47.78 5.60 -76.46
N ASN A 780 47.35 4.64 -77.28
CA ASN A 780 46.61 4.93 -78.52
C ASN A 780 45.08 5.01 -78.34
N LEU A 781 44.46 5.97 -79.03
CA LEU A 781 43.00 6.05 -79.22
C LEU A 781 42.64 5.69 -80.67
N LEU A 782 41.74 4.72 -80.84
CA LEU A 782 41.22 4.31 -82.14
C LEU A 782 39.68 4.46 -82.19
N LEU A 783 39.21 5.31 -83.08
CA LEU A 783 37.79 5.44 -83.44
C LEU A 783 37.54 4.59 -84.69
N ASN A 784 37.10 3.35 -84.48
CA ASN A 784 36.90 2.36 -85.54
C ASN A 784 35.43 2.23 -85.99
N SER A 785 34.47 2.50 -85.09
CA SER A 785 33.05 2.60 -85.44
C SER A 785 32.30 3.56 -84.51
N GLY A 786 31.13 4.04 -84.97
CA GLY A 786 30.24 4.92 -84.22
C GLY A 786 30.82 6.31 -83.90
N VAL A 787 30.45 6.82 -82.72
CA VAL A 787 30.80 8.16 -82.23
C VAL A 787 31.32 8.08 -80.80
N LEU A 788 32.50 8.65 -80.55
CA LEU A 788 32.97 9.02 -79.22
C LEU A 788 32.36 10.38 -78.86
N ASP A 789 31.38 10.38 -77.96
CA ASP A 789 30.79 11.61 -77.46
C ASP A 789 31.49 12.08 -76.19
N ALA A 790 32.17 13.23 -76.30
CA ALA A 790 32.92 13.83 -75.22
C ALA A 790 32.03 14.42 -74.13
N ASN A 791 30.76 14.72 -74.44
CA ASN A 791 29.79 15.23 -73.45
C ASN A 791 30.34 16.42 -72.64
N ASN A 792 31.00 17.36 -73.33
CA ASN A 792 31.69 18.54 -72.78
C ASN A 792 32.97 18.27 -71.95
N PHE A 793 33.31 17.01 -71.67
CA PHE A 793 34.55 16.64 -70.98
C PHE A 793 35.77 16.75 -71.89
N SER A 794 36.93 16.98 -71.26
CA SER A 794 38.24 17.03 -71.93
C SER A 794 38.94 15.67 -71.93
N MET A 795 39.78 15.45 -72.94
CA MET A 795 40.52 14.20 -73.12
C MET A 795 42.02 14.46 -73.24
N GLY A 796 42.82 13.78 -72.40
CA GLY A 796 44.25 13.66 -72.58
C GLY A 796 44.62 12.45 -73.46
N VAL A 797 45.55 12.60 -74.38
CA VAL A 797 46.08 11.51 -75.22
C VAL A 797 47.61 11.57 -75.25
N LYS A 798 48.27 10.43 -74.97
CA LYS A 798 49.74 10.33 -74.90
C LYS A 798 50.40 9.49 -76.00
N GLY A 799 49.62 8.71 -76.75
CA GLY A 799 50.02 8.04 -77.99
C GLY A 799 49.28 8.62 -79.20
N ASN A 800 48.97 7.79 -80.19
CA ASN A 800 48.37 8.25 -81.45
C ASN A 800 46.83 8.34 -81.37
N TRP A 801 46.27 9.25 -82.16
CA TRP A 801 44.83 9.38 -82.42
C TRP A 801 44.52 8.90 -83.83
N THR A 802 43.65 7.91 -83.99
CA THR A 802 43.26 7.37 -85.30
C THR A 802 41.74 7.41 -85.48
N ASN A 803 41.25 8.13 -86.49
CA ASN A 803 39.83 8.17 -86.86
C ASN A 803 39.55 7.45 -88.18
N ASN A 804 39.02 6.23 -88.09
CA ASN A 804 38.60 5.41 -89.24
C ASN A 804 37.07 5.30 -89.37
N ALA A 805 36.30 5.83 -88.40
CA ALA A 805 34.85 5.63 -88.32
C ALA A 805 34.06 6.62 -89.21
N SER A 806 34.21 7.93 -89.00
CA SER A 806 33.56 8.98 -89.81
C SER A 806 34.06 10.39 -89.47
N LEU A 807 33.69 11.38 -90.28
CA LEU A 807 33.92 12.81 -89.99
C LEU A 807 33.27 13.29 -88.67
N ASN A 808 32.22 12.62 -88.21
CA ASN A 808 31.50 12.94 -86.97
C ASN A 808 31.79 11.94 -85.84
N ALA A 809 32.81 11.08 -85.98
CA ALA A 809 33.14 10.05 -84.99
C ALA A 809 33.64 10.59 -83.64
N TYR A 810 33.84 11.90 -83.52
CA TYR A 810 34.10 12.58 -82.27
C TYR A 810 33.15 13.78 -82.14
N THR A 811 32.24 13.76 -81.16
CA THR A 811 31.44 14.92 -80.78
C THR A 811 32.06 15.57 -79.55
N SER A 812 32.76 16.67 -79.79
CA SER A 812 33.67 17.30 -78.82
C SER A 812 33.00 18.08 -77.68
N GLY A 813 31.71 18.43 -77.79
CA GLY A 813 31.06 19.38 -76.89
C GLY A 813 31.86 20.67 -76.74
N THR A 814 31.96 21.20 -75.52
CA THR A 814 32.90 22.28 -75.15
C THR A 814 34.29 21.79 -74.75
N GLY A 815 34.59 20.49 -74.87
CA GLY A 815 35.81 19.87 -74.38
C GLY A 815 37.09 20.29 -75.11
N THR A 816 38.22 19.91 -74.52
CA THR A 816 39.56 20.08 -75.11
C THR A 816 40.22 18.72 -75.28
N VAL A 817 40.82 18.45 -76.43
CA VAL A 817 41.75 17.33 -76.61
C VAL A 817 43.17 17.84 -76.41
N LEU A 818 43.90 17.20 -75.49
CA LEU A 818 45.27 17.55 -75.10
C LEU A 818 46.22 16.42 -75.50
N PHE A 819 47.16 16.71 -76.40
CA PHE A 819 48.28 15.83 -76.72
C PHE A 819 49.49 16.20 -75.86
N TYR A 820 50.00 15.24 -75.08
CA TYR A 820 51.06 15.46 -74.08
C TYR A 820 51.84 14.17 -73.80
N GLY A 821 52.31 13.54 -74.87
CA GLY A 821 53.08 12.30 -74.84
C GLY A 821 54.49 12.46 -74.26
N VAL A 822 55.26 11.38 -74.43
CA VAL A 822 56.72 11.33 -74.19
C VAL A 822 57.48 10.75 -75.39
N ALA A 823 56.78 10.59 -76.51
CA ALA A 823 57.28 10.13 -77.81
C ALA A 823 56.39 10.75 -78.91
N PRO A 824 56.88 10.91 -80.15
CA PRO A 824 56.12 11.56 -81.22
C PRO A 824 54.74 10.93 -81.46
N GLN A 825 53.71 11.78 -81.51
CA GLN A 825 52.30 11.38 -81.64
C GLN A 825 51.78 11.69 -83.05
N THR A 826 50.83 10.92 -83.57
CA THR A 826 50.13 11.24 -84.82
C THR A 826 48.64 11.48 -84.64
N ILE A 827 48.08 12.35 -85.48
CA ILE A 827 46.63 12.49 -85.69
C ILE A 827 46.33 11.98 -87.09
N ALA A 828 45.74 10.80 -87.18
CA ALA A 828 45.68 9.97 -88.39
C ALA A 828 44.29 9.35 -88.61
N GLY A 829 44.19 8.55 -89.67
CA GLY A 829 43.01 7.73 -89.99
C GLY A 829 42.36 8.10 -91.33
N THR A 830 41.32 7.35 -91.69
CA THR A 830 40.57 7.53 -92.95
C THR A 830 39.79 8.85 -93.02
N PHE A 831 39.42 9.43 -91.87
CA PHE A 831 38.57 10.63 -91.80
C PHE A 831 39.22 11.77 -90.99
N PRO A 832 39.04 13.04 -91.42
CA PRO A 832 39.34 14.20 -90.59
C PRO A 832 38.64 14.13 -89.23
N THR A 833 39.28 14.64 -88.18
CA THR A 833 38.68 14.74 -86.84
C THR A 833 38.23 16.17 -86.54
N ARG A 834 37.02 16.32 -85.99
CA ARG A 834 36.39 17.60 -85.62
C ARG A 834 36.59 17.90 -84.14
N PHE A 835 37.72 18.52 -83.79
CA PHE A 835 38.01 18.94 -82.42
C PHE A 835 37.22 20.21 -82.06
N ASN A 836 36.84 20.37 -80.78
CA ASN A 836 36.44 21.69 -80.29
C ASN A 836 37.70 22.51 -80.05
N ASN A 837 38.36 22.34 -78.89
CA ASN A 837 39.72 22.83 -78.69
C ASN A 837 40.73 21.70 -78.93
N LEU A 838 41.83 22.01 -79.61
CA LEU A 838 42.98 21.12 -79.75
C LEU A 838 44.21 21.79 -79.12
N THR A 839 44.79 21.16 -78.11
CA THR A 839 46.00 21.63 -77.43
C THR A 839 47.14 20.63 -77.60
N ILE A 840 48.29 21.12 -78.02
CA ILE A 840 49.55 20.38 -78.11
C ILE A 840 50.46 20.84 -76.97
N SER A 841 50.89 19.90 -76.14
CA SER A 841 51.73 20.11 -74.96
C SER A 841 52.73 18.94 -74.77
N ASP A 842 53.14 18.33 -75.88
CA ASP A 842 54.10 17.22 -75.91
C ASP A 842 55.52 17.77 -75.71
N THR A 843 56.25 17.24 -74.73
CA THR A 843 57.53 17.82 -74.31
C THR A 843 58.68 17.24 -75.12
N SER A 844 59.31 18.11 -75.93
CA SER A 844 60.44 17.80 -76.81
C SER A 844 60.16 16.88 -78.01
N ASN A 845 58.91 16.42 -78.21
CA ASN A 845 58.51 15.68 -79.41
C ASN A 845 57.67 16.55 -80.35
N THR A 846 57.10 15.91 -81.38
CA THR A 846 56.25 16.53 -82.40
C THR A 846 54.96 15.74 -82.52
N VAL A 847 53.83 16.45 -82.59
CA VAL A 847 52.54 15.88 -82.97
C VAL A 847 52.34 16.14 -84.46
N THR A 848 52.23 15.09 -85.27
CA THR A 848 52.18 15.17 -86.73
C THR A 848 50.79 14.83 -87.28
N LEU A 849 50.24 15.69 -88.14
CA LEU A 849 49.03 15.37 -88.88
C LEU A 849 49.31 14.38 -90.03
N GLN A 850 48.51 13.33 -90.10
CA GLN A 850 48.42 12.38 -91.21
C GLN A 850 47.04 12.41 -91.89
N VAL A 851 46.14 13.28 -91.42
CA VAL A 851 44.84 13.63 -91.99
C VAL A 851 44.52 15.07 -91.58
N ASN A 852 43.61 15.75 -92.29
CA ASN A 852 43.17 17.10 -91.89
C ASN A 852 42.55 17.11 -90.48
N ALA A 853 42.82 18.16 -89.70
CA ALA A 853 42.13 18.47 -88.47
C ALA A 853 41.15 19.63 -88.70
N GLN A 854 39.91 19.47 -88.24
CA GLN A 854 38.90 20.55 -88.24
C GLN A 854 38.72 21.05 -86.81
N ILE A 855 38.83 22.37 -86.61
CA ILE A 855 38.76 23.00 -85.30
C ILE A 855 37.47 23.84 -85.19
N LYS A 856 36.75 23.76 -84.07
CA LYS A 856 35.56 24.58 -83.79
C LYS A 856 35.79 25.67 -82.75
N GLY A 857 36.67 25.43 -81.80
CA GLY A 857 37.07 26.36 -80.75
C GLY A 857 38.42 26.99 -81.09
N ASN A 858 39.43 26.62 -80.32
CA ASN A 858 40.80 27.15 -80.40
C ASN A 858 41.82 26.06 -80.77
N LEU A 859 42.94 26.49 -81.37
CA LEU A 859 44.13 25.66 -81.60
C LEU A 859 45.29 26.22 -80.76
N SER A 860 45.98 25.40 -79.97
CA SER A 860 46.99 25.90 -79.02
C SER A 860 48.22 24.99 -78.98
N VAL A 861 49.35 25.47 -79.49
CA VAL A 861 50.65 24.80 -79.32
C VAL A 861 51.34 25.42 -78.11
N GLN A 862 51.27 24.74 -76.96
CA GLN A 862 51.70 25.25 -75.65
C GLN A 862 53.08 24.75 -75.24
N VAL A 863 53.42 23.52 -75.62
CA VAL A 863 54.76 22.91 -75.49
C VAL A 863 55.01 22.04 -76.72
N GLY A 864 56.24 22.05 -77.24
CA GLY A 864 56.68 21.21 -78.35
C GLY A 864 56.24 21.72 -79.73
N ASN A 865 56.07 20.77 -80.64
CA ASN A 865 55.84 21.06 -82.05
C ASN A 865 54.50 20.47 -82.55
N LEU A 866 53.76 21.24 -83.34
CA LEU A 866 52.69 20.74 -84.21
C LEU A 866 53.19 20.78 -85.65
N ASP A 867 53.27 19.62 -86.30
CA ASP A 867 53.58 19.52 -87.73
C ASP A 867 52.32 19.16 -88.52
N LEU A 868 51.89 20.08 -89.39
CA LEU A 868 50.72 19.88 -90.23
C LEU A 868 50.98 18.94 -91.42
N GLY A 869 52.25 18.65 -91.75
CA GLY A 869 52.61 17.84 -92.91
C GLY A 869 51.95 18.37 -94.20
N ASN A 870 51.35 17.47 -94.97
CA ASN A 870 50.58 17.84 -96.17
C ASN A 870 49.14 18.31 -95.88
N PHE A 871 48.76 18.48 -94.62
CA PHE A 871 47.38 18.68 -94.16
C PHE A 871 47.17 20.08 -93.56
N THR A 872 45.94 20.32 -93.08
CA THR A 872 45.51 21.60 -92.51
C THR A 872 44.88 21.41 -91.13
N ALA A 873 44.96 22.46 -90.29
CA ALA A 873 44.28 22.58 -88.99
C ALA A 873 43.35 23.81 -88.99
N ASN A 874 42.56 23.96 -90.05
CA ASN A 874 41.70 25.12 -90.27
C ASN A 874 40.50 25.13 -89.31
N ARG A 875 40.00 26.33 -88.96
CA ARG A 875 38.75 26.46 -88.22
C ARG A 875 37.54 26.30 -89.15
N GLU A 876 36.49 25.61 -88.70
CA GLU A 876 35.27 25.34 -89.49
C GLU A 876 34.52 26.62 -89.90
N THR A 877 34.61 27.67 -89.08
CA THR A 877 33.97 28.98 -89.26
C THR A 877 34.90 30.08 -88.75
N LEU A 878 34.64 31.35 -89.10
CA LEU A 878 35.41 32.48 -88.56
C LEU A 878 35.21 32.65 -87.05
N GLY A 879 36.28 32.79 -86.28
CA GLY A 879 36.23 32.98 -84.82
C GLY A 879 37.41 32.32 -84.09
N GLY A 880 37.37 32.29 -82.75
CA GLY A 880 38.38 31.61 -81.93
C GLY A 880 39.83 32.14 -82.08
N THR A 881 40.75 31.43 -81.44
CA THR A 881 42.18 31.77 -81.36
C THR A 881 43.06 30.60 -81.79
N LEU A 882 44.07 30.89 -82.62
CA LEU A 882 45.24 30.05 -82.80
C LEU A 882 46.39 30.63 -81.98
N THR A 883 46.96 29.85 -81.07
CA THR A 883 48.11 30.25 -80.24
C THR A 883 49.31 29.36 -80.52
N VAL A 884 50.49 29.95 -80.66
CA VAL A 884 51.77 29.25 -80.58
C VAL A 884 52.60 29.92 -79.48
N SER A 885 52.98 29.14 -78.46
CA SER A 885 53.70 29.61 -77.28
C SER A 885 55.21 29.82 -77.53
N ASN A 886 55.88 30.43 -76.57
CA ASN A 886 57.34 30.60 -76.58
C ASN A 886 58.05 29.25 -76.76
N ASN A 887 59.08 29.23 -77.60
CA ASN A 887 59.90 28.06 -77.95
C ASN A 887 59.12 26.89 -78.60
N CYS A 888 57.88 27.10 -79.01
CA CYS A 888 57.05 26.09 -79.67
C CYS A 888 57.00 26.32 -81.19
N PHE A 889 56.85 25.23 -81.96
CA PHE A 889 56.79 25.29 -83.43
C PHE A 889 55.41 24.93 -83.98
N LEU A 890 54.94 25.71 -84.95
CA LEU A 890 53.89 25.31 -85.89
C LEU A 890 54.52 25.14 -87.27
N LYS A 891 54.65 23.91 -87.75
CA LYS A 891 55.21 23.59 -89.07
C LYS A 891 54.11 23.40 -90.09
N ILE A 892 54.21 24.06 -91.24
CA ILE A 892 53.22 24.10 -92.33
C ILE A 892 53.88 23.50 -93.57
N GLY A 893 53.49 22.28 -93.93
CA GLY A 893 54.08 21.53 -95.05
C GLY A 893 53.24 21.51 -96.33
N GLY A 894 53.61 20.62 -97.25
CA GLY A 894 52.91 20.43 -98.54
C GLY A 894 52.94 21.67 -99.43
N THR A 895 51.79 22.08 -99.94
CA THR A 895 51.55 23.36 -100.62
C THR A 895 50.67 24.30 -99.79
N ASN A 896 50.49 23.98 -98.48
CA ASN A 896 49.55 24.68 -97.62
C ASN A 896 50.06 26.07 -97.20
N THR A 897 49.13 26.93 -96.80
CA THR A 897 49.39 28.22 -96.15
C THR A 897 49.00 28.17 -94.67
N PHE A 898 49.11 29.29 -93.96
CA PHE A 898 48.75 29.42 -92.55
C PHE A 898 47.29 28.97 -92.27
N PRO A 899 47.01 28.28 -91.14
CA PRO A 899 45.66 27.83 -90.82
C PRO A 899 44.62 28.96 -90.83
N THR A 900 43.50 28.74 -91.52
CA THR A 900 42.52 29.78 -91.83
C THR A 900 41.35 29.81 -90.85
N ASN A 901 40.54 30.88 -90.94
CA ASN A 901 39.31 31.13 -90.19
C ASN A 901 39.47 31.39 -88.67
N TYR A 902 40.70 31.57 -88.16
CA TYR A 902 40.91 32.07 -86.81
C TYR A 902 40.70 33.59 -86.76
N SER A 903 39.93 34.09 -85.77
CA SER A 903 39.75 35.53 -85.56
C SER A 903 40.91 36.19 -84.81
N THR A 904 41.79 35.39 -84.19
CA THR A 904 42.96 35.89 -83.45
C THR A 904 44.11 34.90 -83.60
N ASN A 905 45.28 35.39 -84.01
CA ASN A 905 46.50 34.61 -84.15
C ASN A 905 47.52 35.10 -83.11
N ALA A 906 47.58 34.42 -81.98
CA ALA A 906 48.47 34.72 -80.86
C ALA A 906 49.84 34.03 -81.05
N LEU A 907 50.63 34.58 -81.98
CA LEU A 907 52.00 34.16 -82.26
C LEU A 907 52.96 35.00 -81.41
N ILE A 908 53.28 34.55 -80.19
CA ILE A 908 54.08 35.36 -79.24
C ILE A 908 55.56 35.37 -79.61
N VAL A 909 56.34 36.33 -79.09
CA VAL A 909 57.65 36.73 -79.64
C VAL A 909 58.64 35.57 -79.85
N ALA A 910 58.73 34.61 -78.91
CA ALA A 910 59.64 33.46 -79.04
C ALA A 910 58.98 32.20 -79.63
N SER A 911 57.75 32.27 -80.13
CA SER A 911 57.14 31.21 -80.93
C SER A 911 57.77 31.12 -82.32
N THR A 912 57.67 29.99 -83.01
CA THR A 912 58.12 29.84 -84.40
C THR A 912 57.01 29.29 -85.28
N VAL A 913 56.72 29.99 -86.37
CA VAL A 913 55.98 29.40 -87.50
C VAL A 913 56.96 29.05 -88.58
N GLU A 914 56.94 27.80 -89.03
CA GLU A 914 57.84 27.26 -90.03
C GLU A 914 57.06 26.84 -91.28
N TYR A 915 57.40 27.39 -92.44
CA TYR A 915 56.89 26.94 -93.74
C TYR A 915 57.87 25.94 -94.34
N ASN A 916 57.80 24.67 -93.93
CA ASN A 916 58.73 23.59 -94.32
C ASN A 916 58.35 22.79 -95.57
N GLY A 917 57.22 23.14 -96.19
CA GLY A 917 56.69 22.47 -97.37
C GLY A 917 57.45 22.77 -98.67
N THR A 918 56.76 22.53 -99.78
CA THR A 918 57.25 22.80 -101.13
C THR A 918 57.04 24.28 -101.50
N ASN A 919 56.45 24.57 -102.66
CA ASN A 919 56.02 25.92 -103.03
C ASN A 919 54.82 26.32 -102.16
N GLN A 920 54.93 27.45 -101.46
CA GLN A 920 53.93 27.89 -100.48
C GLN A 920 53.74 29.41 -100.50
N THR A 921 52.53 29.87 -100.18
CA THR A 921 52.27 31.29 -99.91
C THR A 921 52.33 31.54 -98.41
N VAL A 922 53.16 32.49 -98.00
CA VAL A 922 53.25 32.98 -96.62
C VAL A 922 52.08 33.92 -96.37
N ALA A 923 51.22 33.61 -95.40
CA ALA A 923 50.12 34.49 -95.04
C ALA A 923 50.63 35.76 -94.36
N ASN A 924 49.98 36.90 -94.59
CA ASN A 924 50.26 38.10 -93.81
C ASN A 924 49.73 37.91 -92.37
N GLN A 925 50.63 37.84 -91.41
CA GLN A 925 50.38 37.71 -89.97
C GLN A 925 51.45 38.50 -89.22
N THR A 926 51.20 38.81 -87.95
CA THR A 926 52.24 39.22 -87.00
C THR A 926 52.89 37.97 -86.43
N TYR A 927 54.06 37.60 -86.93
CA TYR A 927 54.82 36.43 -86.47
C TYR A 927 55.68 36.77 -85.26
N GLY A 928 55.92 35.79 -84.38
CA GLY A 928 57.05 35.78 -83.45
C GLY A 928 58.34 35.62 -84.27
N ASN A 929 58.87 34.40 -84.34
CA ASN A 929 59.82 34.01 -85.37
C ASN A 929 59.08 33.44 -86.60
N LEU A 930 59.62 33.72 -87.80
CA LEU A 930 59.20 33.13 -89.06
C LEU A 930 60.38 32.39 -89.69
N LEU A 931 60.26 31.07 -89.83
CA LEU A 931 61.22 30.23 -90.52
C LEU A 931 60.67 29.81 -91.88
N LEU A 932 61.45 30.06 -92.92
CA LEU A 932 61.23 29.53 -94.27
C LEU A 932 62.20 28.36 -94.45
N SER A 933 61.69 27.15 -94.73
CA SER A 933 62.53 25.97 -94.87
C SER A 933 61.99 25.02 -95.94
N SER A 934 62.75 23.97 -96.26
CA SER A 934 62.30 22.96 -97.23
C SER A 934 62.97 21.62 -97.01
N ALA A 935 62.16 20.58 -96.79
CA ALA A 935 62.62 19.19 -96.87
C ALA A 935 62.87 18.72 -98.32
N ALA A 936 62.53 19.55 -99.33
CA ALA A 936 62.58 19.21 -100.76
C ALA A 936 63.66 19.98 -101.55
N GLY A 937 64.59 20.67 -100.88
CA GLY A 937 65.59 21.53 -101.53
C GLY A 937 65.01 22.89 -101.92
N SER A 938 65.55 23.52 -102.97
CA SER A 938 65.14 24.88 -103.37
C SER A 938 63.67 24.94 -103.84
N VAL A 939 62.87 25.78 -103.18
CA VAL A 939 61.42 25.94 -103.42
C VAL A 939 60.99 27.41 -103.27
N LEU A 940 59.87 27.78 -103.89
CA LEU A 940 59.35 29.14 -103.86
C LEU A 940 58.47 29.40 -102.63
N LYS A 941 58.92 30.27 -101.72
CA LYS A 941 58.07 30.85 -100.67
C LYS A 941 57.58 32.23 -101.13
N THR A 942 56.30 32.34 -101.45
CA THR A 942 55.69 33.58 -101.94
C THR A 942 55.26 34.44 -100.76
N MET A 943 55.93 35.58 -100.56
CA MET A 943 55.60 36.56 -99.52
C MET A 943 54.34 37.36 -99.90
N PRO A 944 53.58 37.92 -98.92
CA PRO A 944 52.38 38.69 -99.21
C PRO A 944 52.70 40.01 -99.93
N ALA A 945 51.79 40.46 -100.80
CA ALA A 945 51.90 41.74 -101.52
C ALA A 945 51.63 42.99 -100.63
N THR A 946 51.36 42.79 -99.35
CA THR A 946 51.20 43.84 -98.33
C THR A 946 52.26 43.68 -97.25
N ALA A 947 52.67 44.77 -96.62
CA ALA A 947 53.64 44.73 -95.54
C ALA A 947 53.18 43.81 -94.40
N MET A 948 54.11 43.01 -93.88
CA MET A 948 53.89 42.02 -92.82
C MET A 948 54.87 42.25 -91.67
N THR A 949 54.59 41.68 -90.50
CA THR A 949 55.41 41.88 -89.29
C THR A 949 56.00 40.56 -88.79
N VAL A 950 57.30 40.57 -88.53
CA VAL A 950 58.01 39.53 -87.76
C VAL A 950 58.63 40.25 -86.58
N VAL A 951 58.32 39.83 -85.36
CA VAL A 951 58.71 40.54 -84.11
C VAL A 951 60.01 39.98 -83.54
N GLY A 952 60.28 38.69 -83.79
CA GLY A 952 61.55 38.01 -83.56
C GLY A 952 62.33 37.84 -84.87
N ASN A 953 62.91 36.67 -85.07
CA ASN A 953 63.76 36.39 -86.23
C ASN A 953 62.95 36.00 -87.47
N LEU A 954 63.28 36.60 -88.63
CA LEU A 954 63.03 36.01 -89.94
C LEU A 954 64.26 35.20 -90.34
N SER A 955 64.08 33.94 -90.73
CA SER A 955 65.17 33.05 -91.13
C SER A 955 64.79 32.20 -92.34
N SER A 956 65.78 31.83 -93.14
CA SER A 956 65.65 30.90 -94.26
C SER A 956 66.72 29.81 -94.14
N MET A 957 66.35 28.56 -94.38
CA MET A 957 67.25 27.39 -94.38
C MET A 957 66.97 26.45 -95.56
#